data_AF-G0VQB9-F1
#
_entry.id   AF-G0VQB9-F1
#
_cell.length_a   1.000
_cell.length_b   1.000
_cell.length_c   1.000
_cell.angle_alpha   90.00
_cell.angle_beta   90.00
_cell.angle_gamma   90.00
#
_symmetry.space_group_name_H-M   'P 1'
#
loop_
_entity.id
_entity.type
_entity.pdbx_description
1 polymer ?
#
loop_
_entity_poly.entity_id
_entity_poly.type
_entity_poly.pdbx_seq_one_letter_code
_entity_poly.pdbx_strand_id
1 'polypeptide(L)'
;MNRTYKVIWSKARHCYVVVSELTKSQHKSSSKSELISTNIHQKRYFGKAAVAAIVAGLLTFGGVAYSPVLAADNTAGSGDGVAIGTNSNAPKKENVAIGKGATIKYSNGESKSTGDVAVGSGAVIDNYASQGGSIAIGNNVSIENMAGQQEKAFGFGQTTYTPKYDPDYWWGLVPVAQIPDDPTRVPGSIAIGQNSYARTGGLTIGIHNYQGKLGDVTINTSNEKDVNVKSKNVFETTLGTNSFNAGAFSTVMGAYSIASGNYEGGNDTSAATKNFGATITGSLNSIESATFSSPYSGIANSIVGTANRASNSNGSLIFGAGNEIQNSITDISSAPSSGGDSAQALQNNLMKAVQDSESGGATLAIGGGNKANYTQKTSIIGVNNTVVGEKSSISSYNSINGFKNTVTNASHVKVLGQGVTINKGADSNTVIGDYRAVAEDQTHNVIIGNADETAPITTEKKDTVILGHNANATIDGGVAIGAGSVAVIDKGADGYDPANGDHQTDTTGTWKSKAAAVSVGDASKNLTRQITNVAAGKEDTDAVNVAQLKSAQIHYYSMNPKSGAVTGTDSNYNNNGATGDDAIAIGPFASARGTHSLALGYSAKTTHSDVLDENHKMDDNTAVGYNSQSGYRSTALGYNSKATGRYAVALGTDALANQDNSTAIGMNAQAEGTQATALGSLARASGESATAVGEGAEALANYSSAVGLGAIVDTGASKGTALGYQAKVLAGAENSMALGASSQVSGANSMAIGMNAQVSGAKSVAIGKDAKVSVENSVALGQGSEASGNLNDYNVMSLTIPNLNSNYSVSGGWPSGIVSVGNDKVVRTITNVAAGRVTPTSTDAVNGSELYAVAIEAAKHATVKAAANSRITVDNTGVNKGKGIEYTIGLNTDGLAKSTDGLTFAGDDGKSDNSKVISRKLNEQLNIVGGATETVDAANIGVVRKDDDTLNIRLAKDITGLNSLQATTVTSGNVTVDGQHNVITGLSNTTWDKTKDYSQSTKAATEAQLHEAMTQATADANDTHITAGDYAVGTITDKDGQSVQGVSIDVVDKTGKVGTVRITDVAKASDVGNVTDLNADIKNAEGKTTVVDAVNHVDNKVGNLDYSSTKYVKKGEDVTTSIGKLDEAIKYASEAAGKHTIVSTEDANLSVENIAKEGEAANYQISLNKDLNVDSVTAANKITTKDLEVTGSAAIGKVTINKDDKGTIGGLTNKTWDAKNITSGQAATEDQLQAATKNAVNYDGDDSKTVTLREDTTI
;
A
#
# COMPACT_ATOMS: atom_id res chain seq x y z
N MET A 1 -28.42 -5.53 62.13
CA MET A 1 -29.75 -5.14 62.66
C MET A 1 -30.09 -3.76 62.12
N ASN A 2 -31.34 -3.51 61.74
CA ASN A 2 -31.66 -2.45 60.79
C ASN A 2 -31.82 -1.07 61.46
N ARG A 3 -31.39 -0.01 60.76
CA ARG A 3 -31.79 1.38 61.00
C ARG A 3 -32.41 1.95 59.73
N THR A 4 -33.38 2.84 59.86
CA THR A 4 -34.13 3.40 58.73
C THR A 4 -33.93 4.91 58.67
N TYR A 5 -33.33 5.39 57.59
CA TYR A 5 -33.07 6.81 57.35
C TYR A 5 -34.02 7.39 56.32
N LYS A 6 -34.43 8.66 56.48
CA LYS A 6 -35.18 9.38 55.45
C LYS A 6 -34.23 10.16 54.57
N VAL A 7 -34.23 9.78 53.30
CA VAL A 7 -33.37 10.32 52.25
C VAL A 7 -34.21 11.27 51.39
N ILE A 8 -33.64 12.42 51.01
CA ILE A 8 -34.35 13.42 50.18
C ILE A 8 -33.44 13.81 49.01
N TRP A 9 -34.02 13.89 47.80
CA TRP A 9 -33.32 14.29 46.58
C TRP A 9 -33.03 15.80 46.57
N SER A 10 -31.76 16.18 46.54
CA SER A 10 -31.34 17.58 46.46
C SER A 10 -31.28 18.05 45.01
N LYS A 11 -32.32 18.76 44.54
CA LYS A 11 -32.35 19.37 43.20
C LYS A 11 -31.19 20.34 42.94
N ALA A 12 -30.57 20.90 43.97
CA ALA A 12 -29.42 21.81 43.84
C ALA A 12 -28.05 21.12 43.80
N ARG A 13 -27.97 19.79 44.03
CA ARG A 13 -26.71 19.01 44.01
C ARG A 13 -26.80 17.65 43.30
N HIS A 14 -27.96 17.33 42.71
CA HIS A 14 -28.20 16.08 41.96
C HIS A 14 -27.83 14.80 42.74
N CYS A 15 -28.02 14.83 44.05
CA CYS A 15 -27.67 13.72 44.93
C CYS A 15 -28.72 13.49 46.02
N TYR A 16 -28.72 12.27 46.55
CA TYR A 16 -29.52 11.86 47.70
C TYR A 16 -28.83 12.29 48.99
N VAL A 17 -29.48 13.14 49.79
CA VAL A 17 -28.96 13.61 51.07
C VAL A 17 -29.73 12.93 52.22
N VAL A 18 -28.99 12.41 53.20
CA VAL A 18 -29.55 11.92 54.47
C VAL A 18 -29.72 13.12 55.40
N VAL A 19 -30.95 13.40 55.82
CA VAL A 19 -31.28 14.71 56.45
C VAL A 19 -31.67 14.60 57.93
N SER A 20 -32.06 13.42 58.43
CA SER A 20 -32.22 13.13 59.87
C SER A 20 -32.58 11.66 60.16
N GLU A 21 -32.28 11.21 61.38
CA GLU A 21 -32.78 9.96 61.98
C GLU A 21 -34.14 10.23 62.65
N LEU A 22 -35.15 9.39 62.38
CA LEU A 22 -36.56 9.77 62.55
C LEU A 22 -37.18 9.44 63.92
N THR A 23 -36.71 10.19 64.92
CA THR A 23 -37.33 10.34 66.26
C THR A 23 -37.20 9.11 67.18
N LYS A 24 -37.34 9.23 68.53
CA LYS A 24 -38.01 10.30 69.28
C LYS A 24 -37.44 10.50 70.69
N SER A 25 -37.02 11.73 70.98
CA SER A 25 -37.07 12.29 72.34
C SER A 25 -38.23 13.30 72.42
N GLN A 26 -38.60 13.69 73.64
CA GLN A 26 -39.61 14.73 73.91
C GLN A 26 -39.00 15.87 74.75
N HIS A 27 -39.73 16.97 74.86
CA HIS A 27 -39.17 18.32 74.87
C HIS A 27 -39.26 19.06 76.22
N LYS A 28 -38.37 20.07 76.37
CA LYS A 28 -38.51 21.32 77.14
C LYS A 28 -38.60 21.23 78.68
N SER A 29 -37.77 22.02 79.36
CA SER A 29 -38.22 23.34 79.87
C SER A 29 -37.02 24.25 80.20
N SER A 30 -37.27 25.47 80.69
CA SER A 30 -36.27 26.52 80.89
C SER A 30 -36.26 27.09 82.32
N SER A 31 -35.05 27.37 82.80
CA SER A 31 -34.70 28.34 83.87
C SER A 31 -35.04 28.02 85.34
N LYS A 32 -34.17 28.58 86.20
CA LYS A 32 -34.29 28.87 87.64
C LYS A 32 -34.26 27.73 88.67
N SER A 33 -33.20 27.85 89.50
CA SER A 33 -33.16 27.79 90.98
C SER A 33 -33.38 26.48 91.76
N GLU A 34 -32.53 26.35 92.78
CA GLU A 34 -32.75 25.72 94.10
C GLU A 34 -32.79 24.18 94.24
N LEU A 35 -31.68 23.67 94.81
CA LEU A 35 -31.58 23.05 96.15
C LEU A 35 -32.32 21.72 96.50
N ILE A 36 -31.81 21.07 97.56
CA ILE A 36 -32.39 19.93 98.31
C ILE A 36 -32.49 18.61 97.49
N SER A 37 -31.42 17.82 97.35
CA SER A 37 -30.89 16.83 98.33
C SER A 37 -31.74 15.57 98.58
N THR A 38 -31.06 14.43 98.78
CA THR A 38 -31.56 13.15 99.36
C THR A 38 -32.53 12.32 98.47
N ASN A 39 -32.60 10.98 98.52
CA ASN A 39 -31.80 9.96 99.23
C ASN A 39 -31.96 8.52 98.64
N ILE A 40 -31.38 7.53 99.34
CA ILE A 40 -31.94 6.17 99.55
C ILE A 40 -31.78 5.09 98.45
N HIS A 41 -30.82 4.18 98.71
CA HIS A 41 -30.92 2.69 98.61
C HIS A 41 -30.95 2.03 97.21
N GLN A 42 -30.57 0.75 96.98
CA GLN A 42 -29.87 -0.36 97.67
C GLN A 42 -29.51 -1.40 96.56
N LYS A 43 -28.62 -2.41 96.64
CA LYS A 43 -27.71 -3.06 97.63
C LYS A 43 -26.31 -3.19 96.95
N ARG A 44 -25.13 -3.37 97.61
CA ARG A 44 -24.62 -4.35 98.60
C ARG A 44 -24.44 -5.80 98.10
N TYR A 45 -23.18 -6.22 97.90
CA TYR A 45 -22.45 -7.37 98.52
C TYR A 45 -21.03 -7.37 97.89
N PHE A 46 -19.93 -6.95 98.53
CA PHE A 46 -19.22 -7.38 99.76
C PHE A 46 -18.66 -8.81 99.77
N GLY A 47 -17.33 -8.92 99.70
CA GLY A 47 -16.51 -10.00 100.26
C GLY A 47 -15.29 -9.38 101.00
N LYS A 48 -14.90 -9.95 102.15
CA LYS A 48 -13.80 -9.46 103.01
C LYS A 48 -13.07 -10.63 103.69
N ALA A 49 -11.75 -10.51 103.85
CA ALA A 49 -10.91 -11.14 104.90
C ALA A 49 -9.48 -10.54 104.84
N ALA A 50 -8.63 -10.51 105.88
CA ALA A 50 -8.80 -10.43 107.35
C ALA A 50 -7.42 -9.98 107.95
N VAL A 51 -7.30 -8.86 108.68
CA VAL A 51 -7.31 -8.70 110.17
C VAL A 51 -6.01 -9.07 110.94
N ALA A 52 -5.23 -8.03 111.30
CA ALA A 52 -4.52 -7.67 112.56
C ALA A 52 -3.62 -8.64 113.41
N ALA A 53 -2.44 -8.12 113.84
CA ALA A 53 -1.83 -8.14 115.22
C ALA A 53 -0.52 -7.27 115.23
N ILE A 54 -0.23 -6.24 116.06
CA ILE A 54 -0.03 -6.03 117.53
C ILE A 54 1.46 -6.13 118.00
N VAL A 55 1.87 -5.28 118.98
CA VAL A 55 3.18 -5.15 119.72
C VAL A 55 4.31 -4.31 119.05
N ALA A 56 5.20 -3.57 119.76
CA ALA A 56 5.07 -2.45 120.74
C ALA A 56 6.46 -1.92 121.23
N GLY A 57 6.51 -0.69 121.77
CA GLY A 57 7.66 -0.08 122.50
C GLY A 57 8.46 0.94 121.68
N LEU A 58 8.96 2.07 122.22
CA LEU A 58 8.99 2.63 123.60
C LEU A 58 8.09 3.90 123.70
N LEU A 59 7.35 4.14 124.81
CA LEU A 59 7.70 4.99 125.98
C LEU A 59 8.11 6.44 125.62
N THR A 60 7.57 7.53 126.19
CA THR A 60 6.62 7.68 127.33
C THR A 60 5.95 9.07 127.37
N PHE A 61 4.79 9.19 128.02
CA PHE A 61 4.09 10.39 128.58
C PHE A 61 4.13 11.75 127.83
N GLY A 62 3.01 12.45 127.64
CA GLY A 62 1.63 12.16 128.02
C GLY A 62 0.72 13.41 127.92
N GLY A 63 -0.56 13.26 128.24
CA GLY A 63 -1.54 14.37 128.30
C GLY A 63 -2.61 14.30 127.21
N VAL A 64 -3.80 13.81 127.57
CA VAL A 64 -4.99 13.90 126.71
C VAL A 64 -5.59 15.30 126.86
N ALA A 65 -5.03 16.26 126.13
CA ALA A 65 -5.68 17.55 125.97
C ALA A 65 -6.85 17.40 124.97
N TYR A 66 -8.01 17.97 125.31
CA TYR A 66 -8.87 18.60 124.30
C TYR A 66 -7.94 19.45 123.41
N SER A 67 -7.90 19.23 122.10
CA SER A 67 -7.23 20.18 121.22
C SER A 67 -7.86 21.55 121.42
N PRO A 68 -7.13 22.56 121.93
CA PRO A 68 -7.54 23.92 121.69
C PRO A 68 -7.53 24.13 120.18
N VAL A 69 -8.25 25.13 119.67
CA VAL A 69 -7.78 25.79 118.45
C VAL A 69 -6.33 26.16 118.72
N LEU A 70 -5.37 25.60 117.98
CA LEU A 70 -3.95 25.81 118.24
C LEU A 70 -3.73 27.31 118.37
N ALA A 71 -3.41 27.77 119.59
CA ALA A 71 -2.93 29.11 119.78
C ALA A 71 -1.74 29.25 118.84
N ALA A 72 -1.80 30.24 117.95
CA ALA A 72 -0.72 30.45 116.99
C ALA A 72 0.60 30.49 117.76
N ASP A 73 1.61 29.79 117.24
CA ASP A 73 2.93 29.67 117.86
C ASP A 73 3.60 31.05 117.77
N ASN A 74 3.20 31.93 118.67
CA ASN A 74 3.55 33.35 118.73
C ASN A 74 4.79 33.58 119.60
N THR A 75 5.47 32.50 120.00
CA THR A 75 6.72 32.53 120.75
C THR A 75 7.77 33.24 119.89
N ALA A 76 8.40 34.30 120.40
CA ALA A 76 9.40 35.05 119.65
C ALA A 76 10.58 34.14 119.25
N GLY A 77 10.96 34.17 117.97
CA GLY A 77 12.10 33.44 117.44
C GLY A 77 13.42 34.18 117.58
N SER A 78 14.44 33.75 116.83
CA SER A 78 15.78 34.35 116.84
C SER A 78 16.11 35.17 115.59
N GLY A 79 17.00 36.15 115.76
CA GLY A 79 17.53 36.99 114.68
C GLY A 79 17.01 38.43 114.69
N ASP A 80 17.46 39.21 113.70
CA ASP A 80 17.18 40.64 113.55
C ASP A 80 15.84 40.95 112.85
N GLY A 81 15.23 39.97 112.18
CA GLY A 81 14.00 40.09 111.39
C GLY A 81 12.72 39.69 112.15
N VAL A 82 11.64 39.45 111.40
CA VAL A 82 10.36 39.03 111.97
C VAL A 82 10.36 37.51 112.18
N ALA A 83 10.75 37.05 113.37
CA ALA A 83 10.74 35.63 113.75
C ALA A 83 9.61 35.33 114.76
N ILE A 84 8.60 34.53 114.35
CA ILE A 84 7.42 34.19 115.15
C ILE A 84 7.18 32.68 115.07
N GLY A 85 7.44 31.95 116.15
CA GLY A 85 7.34 30.49 116.21
C GLY A 85 8.46 29.88 117.05
N THR A 86 8.15 28.79 117.74
CA THR A 86 9.13 28.01 118.50
C THR A 86 10.20 27.50 117.54
N ASN A 87 11.46 27.86 117.80
CA ASN A 87 12.63 27.63 116.93
C ASN A 87 12.51 28.26 115.52
N SER A 88 11.75 29.35 115.36
CA SER A 88 11.79 30.17 114.14
C SER A 88 13.01 31.09 114.11
N ASN A 89 13.54 31.38 112.93
CA ASN A 89 14.80 32.12 112.78
C ASN A 89 14.82 33.03 111.53
N ALA A 90 15.00 34.35 111.74
CA ALA A 90 15.09 35.38 110.71
C ALA A 90 16.37 36.23 110.90
N PRO A 91 17.54 35.81 110.34
CA PRO A 91 18.85 36.38 110.71
C PRO A 91 19.14 37.84 110.33
N LYS A 92 18.31 38.47 109.51
CA LYS A 92 18.50 39.84 108.97
C LYS A 92 17.17 40.59 109.00
N LYS A 93 17.20 41.91 109.12
CA LYS A 93 16.03 42.77 109.42
C LYS A 93 14.92 42.69 108.36
N GLU A 94 15.28 42.39 107.13
CA GLU A 94 14.38 42.31 105.98
C GLU A 94 13.65 40.96 105.90
N ASN A 95 14.06 39.96 106.69
CA ASN A 95 13.57 38.58 106.61
C ASN A 95 12.32 38.34 107.47
N VAL A 96 11.50 37.39 107.04
CA VAL A 96 10.27 36.96 107.72
C VAL A 96 10.26 35.44 107.89
N ALA A 97 10.18 34.96 109.14
CA ALA A 97 10.12 33.55 109.49
C ALA A 97 8.93 33.31 110.45
N ILE A 98 7.83 32.74 109.97
CA ILE A 98 6.58 32.59 110.74
C ILE A 98 6.13 31.12 110.76
N GLY A 99 6.24 30.46 111.90
CA GLY A 99 5.83 29.07 112.11
C GLY A 99 6.85 28.27 112.91
N LYS A 100 6.40 27.15 113.49
CA LYS A 100 7.27 26.25 114.27
C LYS A 100 8.42 25.72 113.39
N GLY A 101 9.66 26.03 113.76
CA GLY A 101 10.85 25.68 112.99
C GLY A 101 11.01 26.42 111.66
N ALA A 102 10.23 27.48 111.37
CA ALA A 102 10.39 28.27 110.16
C ALA A 102 11.77 28.95 110.15
N THR A 103 12.65 28.56 109.23
CA THR A 103 14.09 28.85 109.33
C THR A 103 14.64 29.43 108.04
N ILE A 104 15.20 30.64 108.13
CA ILE A 104 16.10 31.19 107.11
C ILE A 104 17.53 31.05 107.64
N LYS A 105 18.44 30.56 106.80
CA LYS A 105 19.86 30.36 107.13
C LYS A 105 20.77 30.74 105.96
N TYR A 106 21.96 31.26 106.27
CA TYR A 106 22.98 31.65 105.30
C TYR A 106 24.21 30.75 105.47
N SER A 107 24.10 29.49 105.05
CA SER A 107 25.08 28.43 105.39
C SER A 107 26.47 28.56 104.75
N ASN A 108 26.76 29.69 104.11
CA ASN A 108 28.04 30.00 103.46
C ASN A 108 28.76 31.24 104.06
N GLY A 109 28.10 32.03 104.91
CA GLY A 109 28.66 33.25 105.52
C GLY A 109 27.65 34.41 105.59
N GLU A 110 28.14 35.65 105.70
CA GLU A 110 27.27 36.83 105.60
C GLU A 110 26.72 37.00 104.17
N SER A 111 25.40 37.19 104.05
CA SER A 111 24.76 37.47 102.77
C SER A 111 24.82 38.95 102.39
N LYS A 112 25.03 39.20 101.10
CA LYS A 112 24.91 40.52 100.46
C LYS A 112 23.47 40.85 100.02
N SER A 113 22.54 39.91 100.13
CA SER A 113 21.13 40.07 99.73
C SER A 113 20.19 39.39 100.74
N THR A 114 19.07 40.04 101.05
CA THR A 114 18.13 39.65 102.12
C THR A 114 16.68 39.86 101.64
N GLY A 115 15.69 39.68 102.52
CA GLY A 115 14.26 39.78 102.17
C GLY A 115 13.58 38.42 101.94
N ASP A 116 14.12 37.36 102.55
CA ASP A 116 13.60 36.00 102.42
C ASP A 116 12.37 35.78 103.33
N VAL A 117 11.40 34.98 102.87
CA VAL A 117 10.10 34.76 103.51
C VAL A 117 9.80 33.27 103.67
N ALA A 118 9.90 32.76 104.90
CA ALA A 118 9.56 31.38 105.27
C ALA A 118 8.31 31.35 106.17
N VAL A 119 7.21 30.75 105.71
CA VAL A 119 5.93 30.73 106.45
C VAL A 119 5.35 29.32 106.51
N GLY A 120 5.26 28.76 107.71
CA GLY A 120 4.63 27.48 108.02
C GLY A 120 5.51 26.52 108.83
N SER A 121 4.97 25.35 109.16
CA SER A 121 5.65 24.37 110.01
C SER A 121 6.79 23.69 109.24
N GLY A 122 8.03 23.88 109.71
CA GLY A 122 9.22 23.35 109.03
C GLY A 122 9.45 23.93 107.64
N ALA A 123 9.06 25.18 107.39
CA ALA A 123 9.43 25.90 106.17
C ALA A 123 10.90 26.35 106.26
N VAL A 124 11.75 25.96 105.30
CA VAL A 124 13.19 26.23 105.32
C VAL A 124 13.63 26.95 104.05
N ILE A 125 14.45 27.98 104.20
CA ILE A 125 15.23 28.60 103.13
C ILE A 125 16.70 28.50 103.52
N ASP A 126 17.45 27.66 102.80
CA ASP A 126 18.92 27.68 102.84
C ASP A 126 19.45 28.56 101.73
N ASN A 127 20.14 29.62 102.12
CA ASN A 127 20.62 30.67 101.25
C ASN A 127 22.15 30.66 101.20
N TYR A 128 22.68 29.59 100.62
CA TYR A 128 24.11 29.34 100.45
C TYR A 128 24.75 30.27 99.40
N ALA A 129 23.98 30.66 98.39
CA ALA A 129 24.42 31.56 97.31
C ALA A 129 24.22 33.06 97.63
N SER A 130 23.69 33.40 98.80
CA SER A 130 23.44 34.79 99.24
C SER A 130 22.45 35.57 98.36
N GLN A 131 21.44 34.88 97.80
CA GLN A 131 20.40 35.34 96.87
C GLN A 131 19.10 35.70 97.60
N GLY A 132 18.77 36.98 97.77
CA GLY A 132 17.60 37.41 98.55
C GLY A 132 16.26 37.29 97.81
N GLY A 133 15.16 37.42 98.56
CA GLY A 133 13.80 37.55 98.02
C GLY A 133 13.06 36.22 97.77
N SER A 134 13.47 35.13 98.42
CA SER A 134 12.87 33.80 98.20
C SER A 134 11.66 33.51 99.10
N ILE A 135 10.73 32.68 98.63
CA ILE A 135 9.40 32.50 99.24
C ILE A 135 9.08 31.01 99.46
N ALA A 136 9.17 30.54 100.71
CA ALA A 136 8.79 29.20 101.14
C ALA A 136 7.50 29.26 101.98
N ILE A 137 6.36 28.79 101.46
CA ILE A 137 5.06 28.86 102.17
C ILE A 137 4.40 27.49 102.25
N GLY A 138 4.34 26.88 103.44
CA GLY A 138 3.63 25.62 103.64
C GLY A 138 4.16 24.73 104.76
N ASN A 139 3.82 23.44 104.67
CA ASN A 139 4.24 22.43 105.64
C ASN A 139 5.39 21.57 105.07
N ASN A 140 6.53 21.52 105.75
CA ASN A 140 7.73 20.82 105.29
C ASN A 140 8.13 21.24 103.86
N VAL A 141 8.29 22.55 103.65
CA VAL A 141 8.67 23.17 102.37
C VAL A 141 10.13 23.58 102.45
N SER A 142 10.93 23.26 101.44
CA SER A 142 12.38 23.51 101.45
C SER A 142 12.85 24.26 100.20
N ILE A 143 13.69 25.28 100.38
CA ILE A 143 14.34 26.03 99.31
C ILE A 143 15.85 25.96 99.47
N GLU A 144 16.54 25.59 98.39
CA GLU A 144 18.00 25.57 98.28
C GLU A 144 18.48 26.62 97.26
N ASN A 145 18.78 27.83 97.73
CA ASN A 145 19.45 28.87 96.94
C ASN A 145 20.95 28.57 96.93
N MET A 146 21.37 27.84 95.91
CA MET A 146 22.67 27.16 95.82
C MET A 146 23.49 27.64 94.61
N ALA A 147 24.78 27.29 94.67
CA ALA A 147 25.84 27.92 93.90
C ALA A 147 26.76 26.86 93.26
N GLY A 148 26.36 26.27 92.14
CA GLY A 148 27.05 25.18 91.45
C GLY A 148 27.44 25.50 90.00
N GLN A 149 28.03 24.51 89.31
CA GLN A 149 28.49 24.68 87.92
C GLN A 149 27.35 24.94 86.94
N GLN A 150 26.17 24.39 87.19
CA GLN A 150 25.01 24.50 86.30
C GLN A 150 24.30 25.86 86.48
N GLU A 151 24.14 26.29 87.74
CA GLU A 151 23.65 27.62 88.09
C GLU A 151 24.58 28.72 87.50
N LYS A 152 25.89 28.50 87.52
CA LYS A 152 26.89 29.32 86.81
C LYS A 152 26.76 29.25 85.29
N ALA A 153 26.68 28.04 84.72
CA ALA A 153 26.63 27.82 83.27
C ALA A 153 25.44 28.53 82.62
N PHE A 154 24.32 28.65 83.32
CA PHE A 154 23.12 29.35 82.86
C PHE A 154 22.85 30.67 83.58
N GLY A 155 23.90 31.34 84.08
CA GLY A 155 23.82 32.68 84.68
C GLY A 155 23.66 33.84 83.69
N PHE A 156 23.58 33.58 82.38
CA PHE A 156 23.32 34.56 81.30
C PHE A 156 24.09 35.89 81.42
N GLY A 157 25.39 35.81 81.72
CA GLY A 157 26.26 36.98 81.89
C GLY A 157 25.89 37.93 83.04
N GLN A 158 24.92 37.60 83.90
CA GLN A 158 24.40 38.54 84.89
C GLN A 158 25.35 38.85 86.04
N THR A 159 26.27 37.95 86.35
CA THR A 159 27.27 38.10 87.42
C THR A 159 28.46 37.19 87.14
N THR A 160 29.63 37.54 87.66
CA THR A 160 30.79 36.64 87.67
C THR A 160 30.72 35.69 88.86
N TYR A 161 31.50 34.60 88.83
CA TYR A 161 31.40 33.51 89.80
C TYR A 161 32.79 33.08 90.31
N THR A 162 33.05 33.36 91.59
CA THR A 162 34.26 32.92 92.31
C THR A 162 34.15 31.45 92.74
N PRO A 163 35.11 30.58 92.38
CA PRO A 163 35.17 29.21 92.89
C PRO A 163 35.48 29.18 94.40
N LYS A 164 34.67 28.45 95.18
CA LYS A 164 34.99 28.13 96.59
C LYS A 164 35.58 26.73 96.67
N TYR A 165 36.71 26.62 97.35
CA TYR A 165 37.37 25.36 97.69
C TYR A 165 37.13 25.03 99.16
N ASP A 166 37.04 23.75 99.49
CA ASP A 166 36.92 23.24 100.86
C ASP A 166 38.23 22.49 101.20
N PRO A 167 38.99 22.93 102.22
CA PRO A 167 40.27 22.31 102.57
C PRO A 167 40.11 20.95 103.25
N ASP A 168 38.93 20.63 103.82
CA ASP A 168 38.67 19.36 104.51
C ASP A 168 38.19 18.26 103.54
N TYR A 169 37.97 18.60 102.27
CA TYR A 169 37.55 17.65 101.24
C TYR A 169 38.74 16.88 100.64
N TRP A 170 38.60 15.56 100.51
CA TRP A 170 39.68 14.58 100.18
C TRP A 170 40.40 14.80 98.82
N TRP A 171 40.02 15.81 98.04
CA TRP A 171 40.64 16.16 96.76
C TRP A 171 40.66 17.67 96.46
N GLY A 172 40.89 18.54 97.46
CA GLY A 172 40.75 20.02 97.46
C GLY A 172 41.38 20.89 96.35
N LEU A 173 41.84 20.31 95.23
CA LEU A 173 42.16 20.99 93.96
C LEU A 173 40.92 21.29 93.09
N VAL A 174 39.75 20.74 93.41
CA VAL A 174 38.49 20.96 92.66
C VAL A 174 37.52 21.78 93.52
N PRO A 175 36.87 22.84 92.99
CA PRO A 175 35.97 23.66 93.80
C PRO A 175 34.67 22.94 94.13
N VAL A 176 34.18 23.14 95.35
CA VAL A 176 32.92 22.55 95.86
C VAL A 176 31.70 23.40 95.52
N ALA A 177 31.89 24.69 95.24
CA ALA A 177 30.82 25.62 94.86
C ALA A 177 31.35 26.72 93.91
N GLN A 178 30.44 27.37 93.20
CA GLN A 178 30.67 28.53 92.35
C GLN A 178 29.82 29.70 92.87
N ILE A 179 30.38 30.57 93.69
CA ILE A 179 29.62 31.63 94.38
C ILE A 179 29.50 32.86 93.47
N PRO A 180 28.30 33.43 93.25
CA PRO A 180 28.15 34.67 92.49
C PRO A 180 28.78 35.87 93.22
N ASP A 181 29.53 36.69 92.50
CA ASP A 181 30.28 37.81 93.07
C ASP A 181 29.34 38.96 93.47
N ASP A 182 28.36 39.25 92.61
CA ASP A 182 27.13 39.98 92.94
C ASP A 182 25.94 39.00 92.91
N PRO A 183 25.41 38.59 94.08
CA PRO A 183 24.27 37.68 94.15
C PRO A 183 22.92 38.39 93.98
N THR A 184 22.86 39.72 94.00
CA THR A 184 21.59 40.47 93.81
C THR A 184 21.05 40.36 92.37
N ARG A 185 21.90 39.89 91.46
CA ARG A 185 21.63 39.69 90.03
C ARG A 185 21.31 38.24 89.67
N VAL A 186 21.09 37.38 90.67
CA VAL A 186 20.73 35.96 90.49
C VAL A 186 19.37 35.72 91.17
N PRO A 187 18.40 35.07 90.50
CA PRO A 187 17.03 34.97 91.02
C PRO A 187 16.93 34.06 92.26
N GLY A 188 16.14 34.50 93.24
CA GLY A 188 15.63 33.65 94.32
C GLY A 188 14.57 32.65 93.86
N SER A 189 14.14 31.78 94.76
CA SER A 189 13.26 30.63 94.46
C SER A 189 11.91 30.72 95.17
N ILE A 190 10.90 29.98 94.70
CA ILE A 190 9.55 29.94 95.28
C ILE A 190 9.07 28.48 95.44
N ALA A 191 8.61 28.12 96.64
CA ALA A 191 8.02 26.81 96.92
C ALA A 191 6.78 26.96 97.81
N ILE A 192 5.64 26.37 97.41
CA ILE A 192 4.34 26.57 98.07
C ILE A 192 3.57 25.25 98.20
N GLY A 193 3.15 24.88 99.42
CA GLY A 193 2.20 23.79 99.68
C GLY A 193 2.65 22.79 100.75
N GLN A 194 2.95 21.54 100.35
CA GLN A 194 3.45 20.51 101.25
C GLN A 194 4.51 19.65 100.57
N ASN A 195 5.64 19.41 101.24
CA ASN A 195 6.80 18.66 100.70
C ASN A 195 7.32 19.24 99.37
N SER A 196 7.00 20.50 99.06
CA SER A 196 7.49 21.21 97.89
C SER A 196 8.96 21.57 98.09
N TYR A 197 9.77 21.28 97.08
CA TYR A 197 11.18 21.66 97.02
C TYR A 197 11.40 22.56 95.80
N ALA A 198 12.23 23.60 95.95
CA ALA A 198 12.72 24.41 94.85
C ALA A 198 14.21 24.75 95.05
N ARG A 199 14.91 24.98 93.93
CA ARG A 199 16.32 25.34 93.88
C ARG A 199 16.49 26.64 93.07
N THR A 200 17.54 27.42 93.35
CA THR A 200 17.97 28.65 92.66
C THR A 200 17.14 29.03 91.42
N GLY A 201 16.23 30.00 91.55
CA GLY A 201 15.42 30.51 90.44
C GLY A 201 14.15 29.70 90.08
N GLY A 202 13.91 28.57 90.76
CA GLY A 202 12.81 27.64 90.49
C GLY A 202 11.49 27.92 91.22
N LEU A 203 10.40 27.31 90.73
CA LEU A 203 9.02 27.49 91.20
C LEU A 203 8.28 26.15 91.38
N THR A 204 7.83 25.84 92.61
CA THR A 204 7.07 24.59 92.91
C THR A 204 5.77 24.89 93.69
N ILE A 205 4.60 24.36 93.28
CA ILE A 205 3.29 24.68 93.91
C ILE A 205 2.36 23.43 94.04
N GLY A 206 2.47 22.64 95.11
CA GLY A 206 1.71 21.38 95.24
C GLY A 206 1.74 20.71 96.63
N ILE A 207 1.07 19.55 96.76
CA ILE A 207 0.93 18.76 98.01
C ILE A 207 1.63 17.41 97.82
N HIS A 208 2.96 17.42 97.71
CA HIS A 208 3.79 16.33 97.20
C HIS A 208 3.83 15.12 98.15
N ASN A 209 2.85 14.21 98.02
CA ASN A 209 2.65 13.04 98.89
C ASN A 209 2.64 11.69 98.15
N TYR A 210 3.14 11.65 96.90
CA TYR A 210 3.14 10.43 96.09
C TYR A 210 4.27 9.46 96.49
N GLN A 211 3.95 8.17 96.50
CA GLN A 211 4.89 7.07 96.71
C GLN A 211 4.63 5.97 95.68
N GLY A 212 5.60 5.66 94.83
CA GLY A 212 5.46 4.63 93.79
C GLY A 212 6.30 4.88 92.53
N LYS A 213 5.99 4.15 91.44
CA LYS A 213 6.59 4.35 90.12
C LYS A 213 5.79 5.33 89.27
N LEU A 214 6.48 6.29 88.66
CA LEU A 214 5.95 7.14 87.59
C LEU A 214 7.01 7.20 86.48
N GLY A 215 6.63 6.85 85.25
CA GLY A 215 7.58 6.66 84.14
C GLY A 215 8.67 5.62 84.48
N ASP A 216 9.92 5.99 84.21
CA ASP A 216 11.12 5.16 84.45
C ASP A 216 11.72 5.33 85.85
N VAL A 217 11.18 6.19 86.72
CA VAL A 217 11.68 6.40 88.09
C VAL A 217 10.70 5.95 89.18
N THR A 218 11.22 5.84 90.41
CA THR A 218 10.45 5.66 91.64
C THR A 218 10.59 6.93 92.46
N ILE A 219 9.49 7.35 93.10
CA ILE A 219 9.43 8.55 93.95
C ILE A 219 8.93 8.16 95.33
N ASN A 220 9.57 8.70 96.37
CA ASN A 220 9.12 8.63 97.75
C ASN A 220 9.28 10.00 98.45
N THR A 221 8.22 10.80 98.46
CA THR A 221 8.26 12.15 99.04
C THR A 221 8.32 12.22 100.57
N SER A 222 8.42 11.07 101.27
CA SER A 222 8.77 11.04 102.71
C SER A 222 10.28 11.01 102.97
N ASN A 223 11.11 10.97 101.92
CA ASN A 223 12.57 11.05 102.02
C ASN A 223 13.05 12.36 101.38
N GLU A 224 13.47 13.32 102.22
CA GLU A 224 14.00 14.62 101.78
C GLU A 224 15.11 14.50 100.73
N LYS A 225 15.98 13.49 100.84
CA LYS A 225 17.04 13.25 99.86
C LYS A 225 16.52 12.79 98.50
N ASP A 226 15.44 12.01 98.47
CA ASP A 226 14.83 11.54 97.22
C ASP A 226 14.07 12.68 96.53
N VAL A 227 13.37 13.53 97.29
CA VAL A 227 12.76 14.77 96.77
C VAL A 227 13.82 15.71 96.25
N ASN A 228 14.86 16.02 97.03
CA ASN A 228 15.98 16.88 96.64
C ASN A 228 16.60 16.42 95.31
N VAL A 229 16.79 15.11 95.13
CA VAL A 229 17.38 14.49 93.95
C VAL A 229 16.42 14.43 92.75
N LYS A 230 15.12 14.20 92.95
CA LYS A 230 14.10 14.10 91.89
C LYS A 230 13.28 15.38 91.68
N SER A 231 13.81 16.49 92.22
CA SER A 231 13.40 17.90 92.01
C SER A 231 14.64 18.80 91.83
N LYS A 232 15.75 18.24 91.34
CA LYS A 232 17.04 18.90 91.11
C LYS A 232 17.23 19.14 89.62
N ASN A 233 16.79 20.29 89.09
CA ASN A 233 17.43 20.85 87.92
C ASN A 233 17.14 22.34 87.67
N VAL A 234 17.91 22.90 86.75
CA VAL A 234 18.07 24.33 86.48
C VAL A 234 17.09 24.80 85.38
N PHE A 235 16.03 25.57 85.64
CA PHE A 235 15.52 26.11 86.91
C PHE A 235 14.00 25.88 87.04
N GLU A 236 13.59 24.62 87.27
CA GLU A 236 12.30 24.14 87.86
C GLU A 236 11.00 24.98 87.67
N THR A 237 9.95 24.43 87.03
CA THR A 237 8.57 24.95 87.22
C THR A 237 7.54 23.81 87.29
N THR A 238 7.05 23.57 88.51
CA THR A 238 6.52 22.26 88.94
C THR A 238 5.31 22.38 89.89
N LEU A 239 4.11 22.24 89.30
CA LEU A 239 3.04 21.33 89.76
C LEU A 239 2.43 21.31 91.17
N GLY A 240 1.11 21.07 91.11
CA GLY A 240 0.44 20.05 91.91
C GLY A 240 -0.43 19.14 91.02
N THR A 241 -0.76 17.90 91.39
CA THR A 241 -0.31 17.11 92.56
C THR A 241 -0.20 15.63 92.16
N ASN A 242 0.97 14.99 92.06
CA ASN A 242 2.32 15.33 92.50
C ASN A 242 3.41 14.85 91.51
N SER A 243 3.27 15.23 90.23
CA SER A 243 4.35 15.15 89.25
C SER A 243 5.59 15.95 89.69
N PHE A 244 6.72 15.65 89.06
CA PHE A 244 8.07 16.01 89.50
C PHE A 244 9.04 16.00 88.29
N ASN A 245 10.29 16.39 88.52
CA ASN A 245 11.16 16.89 87.47
C ASN A 245 12.66 16.82 87.85
N ALA A 246 13.49 16.37 86.93
CA ALA A 246 14.94 16.59 87.00
C ALA A 246 15.50 16.92 85.60
N GLY A 247 14.95 17.95 84.95
CA GLY A 247 15.38 18.44 83.63
C GLY A 247 15.64 19.94 83.58
N ALA A 248 16.80 20.34 83.09
CA ALA A 248 17.04 21.72 82.67
C ALA A 248 16.58 21.86 81.22
N PHE A 249 15.69 22.75 80.78
CA PHE A 249 14.91 23.79 81.46
C PHE A 249 13.43 23.43 81.40
N SER A 250 12.95 22.78 82.46
CA SER A 250 11.61 22.21 82.59
C SER A 250 10.43 23.20 82.59
N THR A 251 9.27 22.74 82.13
CA THR A 251 7.97 23.07 82.76
C THR A 251 7.02 21.88 82.67
N VAL A 252 6.36 21.52 83.78
CA VAL A 252 5.44 20.36 83.84
C VAL A 252 4.18 20.75 84.63
N MET A 253 2.97 20.44 84.13
CA MET A 253 1.67 20.57 84.84
C MET A 253 0.64 19.58 84.26
N GLY A 254 0.27 18.46 84.90
CA GLY A 254 -0.62 18.49 86.06
C GLY A 254 -1.11 17.11 86.53
N ALA A 255 -0.25 16.32 87.21
CA ALA A 255 -0.54 15.53 88.43
C ALA A 255 0.10 14.13 88.64
N TYR A 256 0.09 13.08 87.81
CA TYR A 256 -0.27 12.92 86.42
C TYR A 256 0.75 13.50 85.42
N SER A 257 2.07 13.39 85.69
CA SER A 257 3.15 13.53 84.69
C SER A 257 4.56 13.34 85.30
N ILE A 258 5.62 13.32 84.47
CA ILE A 258 7.05 13.23 84.86
C ILE A 258 7.97 13.82 83.76
N ALA A 259 8.98 14.62 84.14
CA ALA A 259 10.16 14.91 83.31
C ALA A 259 11.44 14.31 83.94
N SER A 260 11.89 13.16 83.42
CA SER A 260 12.80 12.23 84.10
C SER A 260 14.29 12.48 83.83
N GLY A 261 15.11 12.73 84.86
CA GLY A 261 16.57 12.84 84.72
C GLY A 261 17.35 12.20 85.88
N ASN A 262 18.68 12.12 85.72
CA ASN A 262 19.60 11.50 86.69
C ASN A 262 20.82 12.37 87.02
N TYR A 263 20.69 13.70 86.91
CA TYR A 263 21.71 14.63 87.40
C TYR A 263 21.52 14.89 88.89
N GLU A 264 22.53 14.55 89.70
CA GLU A 264 22.44 14.54 91.17
C GLU A 264 23.02 15.84 91.80
N GLY A 265 23.59 16.73 90.98
CA GLY A 265 24.32 17.94 91.38
C GLY A 265 25.83 17.72 91.53
N GLY A 266 26.64 18.68 91.07
CA GLY A 266 28.10 18.68 91.30
C GLY A 266 28.92 19.10 90.08
N ASN A 267 30.15 18.58 89.99
CA ASN A 267 31.11 18.88 88.91
C ASN A 267 31.02 17.91 87.71
N ASP A 268 30.26 16.81 87.80
CA ASP A 268 29.98 15.92 86.65
C ASP A 268 28.80 16.46 85.85
N THR A 269 29.07 17.05 84.69
CA THR A 269 28.06 17.65 83.81
C THR A 269 27.50 16.68 82.76
N SER A 270 27.92 15.41 82.73
CA SER A 270 27.56 14.45 81.66
C SER A 270 26.06 14.17 81.54
N ALA A 271 25.31 14.27 82.65
CA ALA A 271 23.85 14.13 82.68
C ALA A 271 23.09 15.48 82.67
N ALA A 272 23.80 16.63 82.69
CA ALA A 272 23.19 17.95 82.90
C ALA A 272 22.44 18.51 81.67
N THR A 273 22.62 17.91 80.48
CA THR A 273 21.90 18.22 79.23
C THR A 273 20.70 17.31 78.97
N LYS A 274 20.45 16.30 79.81
CA LYS A 274 19.23 15.49 79.69
C LYS A 274 17.99 16.35 79.89
N ASN A 275 16.95 16.10 79.09
CA ASN A 275 15.70 16.88 79.07
C ASN A 275 15.86 18.35 78.62
N PHE A 276 16.90 18.69 77.83
CA PHE A 276 17.12 20.08 77.39
C PHE A 276 15.92 20.70 76.67
N GLY A 277 15.19 21.57 77.38
CA GLY A 277 13.96 22.24 76.92
C GLY A 277 12.65 21.49 77.13
N ALA A 278 12.58 20.52 78.04
CA ALA A 278 11.40 19.67 78.25
C ALA A 278 10.14 20.44 78.69
N THR A 279 9.00 20.15 78.05
CA THR A 279 7.67 20.67 78.45
C THR A 279 6.59 19.59 78.42
N ILE A 280 5.73 19.54 79.45
CA ILE A 280 4.62 18.58 79.54
C ILE A 280 3.37 19.23 80.16
N THR A 281 2.26 19.26 79.41
CA THR A 281 0.99 19.81 79.94
C THR A 281 -0.19 18.86 79.70
N GLY A 282 -0.93 18.61 80.78
CA GLY A 282 -1.99 17.59 80.86
C GLY A 282 -1.58 16.35 81.66
N SER A 283 -2.43 15.31 81.66
CA SER A 283 -2.39 14.23 82.66
C SER A 283 -1.79 12.91 82.17
N LEU A 284 -1.09 12.19 83.04
CA LEU A 284 -0.45 10.87 82.85
C LEU A 284 0.62 10.84 81.75
N ASN A 285 1.20 11.99 81.40
CA ASN A 285 2.22 12.10 80.35
C ASN A 285 3.65 11.90 80.91
N SER A 286 4.52 11.15 80.22
CA SER A 286 5.92 10.94 80.65
C SER A 286 6.97 11.30 79.60
N ILE A 287 8.03 11.98 80.04
CA ILE A 287 9.34 12.00 79.37
C ILE A 287 10.30 11.17 80.22
N GLU A 288 10.80 10.07 79.67
CA GLU A 288 11.59 9.03 80.36
C GLU A 288 13.02 9.02 79.81
N SER A 289 13.97 9.38 80.69
CA SER A 289 15.37 9.67 80.32
C SER A 289 16.39 9.29 81.41
N ALA A 290 16.00 9.07 82.65
CA ALA A 290 16.91 8.75 83.75
C ALA A 290 17.57 7.38 83.58
N THR A 291 16.82 6.36 83.12
CA THR A 291 17.33 4.98 82.99
C THR A 291 18.17 4.71 81.74
N PHE A 292 18.34 5.69 80.85
CA PHE A 292 19.02 5.52 79.55
C PHE A 292 20.42 6.14 79.52
N SER A 293 21.35 5.54 78.78
CA SER A 293 22.76 5.97 78.76
C SER A 293 23.05 7.16 77.85
N SER A 294 22.15 7.55 76.95
CA SER A 294 22.37 8.70 76.05
C SER A 294 22.23 10.02 76.81
N PRO A 295 23.21 10.95 76.74
CA PRO A 295 23.09 12.29 77.31
C PRO A 295 22.05 13.14 76.57
N TYR A 296 21.74 12.80 75.31
CA TYR A 296 20.79 13.54 74.47
C TYR A 296 19.33 13.16 74.72
N SER A 297 19.04 12.23 75.62
CA SER A 297 17.67 11.77 75.89
C SER A 297 16.83 12.88 76.55
N GLY A 298 15.58 13.02 76.10
CA GLY A 298 14.64 14.04 76.57
C GLY A 298 14.82 15.42 75.94
N ILE A 299 15.92 15.69 75.22
CA ILE A 299 16.18 16.99 74.58
C ILE A 299 15.06 17.34 73.59
N ALA A 300 14.55 18.57 73.67
CA ALA A 300 13.50 19.12 72.81
C ALA A 300 12.20 18.28 72.73
N ASN A 301 11.92 17.45 73.74
CA ASN A 301 10.67 16.71 73.82
C ASN A 301 9.53 17.59 74.39
N SER A 302 8.38 17.58 73.73
CA SER A 302 7.19 18.34 74.14
C SER A 302 5.92 17.50 74.03
N ILE A 303 5.11 17.49 75.10
CA ILE A 303 3.88 16.67 75.19
C ILE A 303 2.69 17.52 75.65
N VAL A 304 1.62 17.50 74.87
CA VAL A 304 0.33 18.14 75.18
C VAL A 304 -0.81 17.13 75.06
N GLY A 305 -1.51 16.88 76.18
CA GLY A 305 -2.71 16.02 76.20
C GLY A 305 -2.73 15.01 77.34
N THR A 306 -3.09 13.75 77.09
CA THR A 306 -3.29 12.75 78.18
C THR A 306 -2.71 11.35 77.90
N ALA A 307 -2.02 10.77 78.88
CA ALA A 307 -1.48 9.41 78.86
C ALA A 307 -0.51 9.11 77.70
N ASN A 308 0.30 10.11 77.31
CA ASN A 308 1.32 9.95 76.26
C ASN A 308 2.71 9.69 76.86
N ARG A 309 3.57 8.98 76.13
CA ARG A 309 4.89 8.53 76.61
C ARG A 309 5.98 8.81 75.58
N ALA A 310 7.05 9.48 76.00
CA ALA A 310 8.28 9.65 75.22
C ALA A 310 9.47 9.09 76.02
N SER A 311 10.13 8.04 75.51
CA SER A 311 11.14 7.28 76.25
C SER A 311 12.38 7.04 75.40
N ASN A 312 13.57 7.41 75.90
CA ASN A 312 14.83 7.32 75.14
C ASN A 312 14.72 7.99 73.75
N SER A 313 14.23 9.23 73.70
CA SER A 313 13.97 9.97 72.46
C SER A 313 14.37 11.44 72.57
N ASN A 314 14.58 12.11 71.44
CA ASN A 314 14.75 13.57 71.37
C ASN A 314 14.02 14.19 70.17
N GLY A 315 13.74 15.50 70.24
CA GLY A 315 12.91 16.23 69.27
C GLY A 315 11.47 15.70 69.14
N SER A 316 10.98 14.93 70.11
CA SER A 316 9.70 14.23 70.04
C SER A 316 8.54 15.17 70.38
N LEU A 317 7.57 15.29 69.48
CA LEU A 317 6.42 16.18 69.61
C LEU A 317 5.13 15.35 69.67
N ILE A 318 4.40 15.41 70.79
CA ILE A 318 3.18 14.61 70.98
C ILE A 318 1.98 15.48 71.32
N PHE A 319 0.91 15.34 70.53
CA PHE A 319 -0.36 16.05 70.71
C PHE A 319 -1.54 15.08 70.71
N GLY A 320 -2.27 14.96 71.83
CA GLY A 320 -3.47 14.12 71.92
C GLY A 320 -3.41 13.12 73.07
N ALA A 321 -3.80 11.86 72.84
CA ALA A 321 -3.90 10.88 73.92
C ALA A 321 -3.41 9.46 73.61
N GLY A 322 -2.76 8.83 74.59
CA GLY A 322 -2.32 7.43 74.50
C GLY A 322 -1.19 7.15 73.51
N ASN A 323 -0.50 8.17 73.00
CA ASN A 323 0.56 7.99 72.00
C ASN A 323 1.90 7.65 72.68
N GLU A 324 2.68 6.76 72.08
CA GLU A 324 3.95 6.26 72.62
C GLU A 324 5.09 6.43 71.60
N ILE A 325 6.18 7.09 71.98
CA ILE A 325 7.43 7.23 71.20
C ILE A 325 8.58 6.63 72.00
N GLN A 326 9.30 5.65 71.43
CA GLN A 326 10.38 4.92 72.09
C GLN A 326 11.66 4.85 71.25
N ASN A 327 12.83 4.96 71.87
CA ASN A 327 14.15 4.76 71.24
C ASN A 327 14.40 5.63 69.98
N SER A 328 13.65 6.73 69.85
CA SER A 328 13.61 7.61 68.67
C SER A 328 14.55 8.78 68.90
N ILE A 329 15.85 8.47 68.84
CA ILE A 329 16.95 9.31 69.30
C ILE A 329 18.10 9.33 68.29
N THR A 330 18.80 10.46 68.22
CA THR A 330 20.10 10.58 67.55
C THR A 330 20.96 11.61 68.29
N ASP A 331 22.23 11.76 67.90
CA ASP A 331 23.15 12.70 68.52
C ASP A 331 22.84 14.16 68.13
N ILE A 332 22.93 15.09 69.09
CA ILE A 332 22.77 16.53 68.86
C ILE A 332 24.11 17.19 69.18
N SER A 333 25.02 17.14 68.20
CA SER A 333 26.46 17.44 68.35
C SER A 333 26.79 18.87 68.80
N SER A 334 25.88 19.83 68.59
CA SER A 334 26.02 21.24 68.98
C SER A 334 25.03 21.68 70.08
N ALA A 335 24.40 20.74 70.80
CA ALA A 335 23.48 21.04 71.90
C ALA A 335 24.11 21.97 72.97
N PRO A 336 23.47 23.10 73.34
CA PRO A 336 24.03 24.03 74.31
C PRO A 336 24.23 23.41 75.70
N SER A 337 25.47 23.44 76.18
CA SER A 337 25.85 23.02 77.55
C SER A 337 25.94 24.19 78.55
N SER A 338 25.70 25.43 78.08
CA SER A 338 25.66 26.64 78.89
C SER A 338 24.75 27.70 78.23
N GLY A 339 24.34 28.70 79.00
CA GLY A 339 23.50 29.82 78.55
C GLY A 339 24.26 30.91 77.78
N GLY A 340 25.59 30.83 77.71
CA GLY A 340 26.44 31.86 77.09
C GLY A 340 26.28 33.25 77.73
N ASP A 341 26.63 34.28 76.97
CA ASP A 341 26.67 35.68 77.44
C ASP A 341 25.27 36.29 77.67
N SER A 342 24.21 35.70 77.10
CA SER A 342 22.84 36.18 77.25
C SER A 342 21.80 35.13 76.82
N ALA A 343 20.55 35.29 77.26
CA ALA A 343 19.44 34.43 76.82
C ALA A 343 19.25 34.42 75.28
N GLN A 344 19.56 35.51 74.58
CA GLN A 344 19.53 35.56 73.11
C GLN A 344 20.67 34.75 72.48
N ALA A 345 21.85 34.73 73.10
CA ALA A 345 22.95 33.87 72.67
C ALA A 345 22.58 32.38 72.83
N LEU A 346 21.96 31.99 73.95
CA LEU A 346 21.41 30.64 74.12
C LEU A 346 20.35 30.33 73.06
N GLN A 347 19.40 31.24 72.82
CA GLN A 347 18.34 31.04 71.81
C GLN A 347 18.93 30.81 70.41
N ASN A 348 19.88 31.64 69.98
CA ASN A 348 20.54 31.50 68.68
C ASN A 348 21.34 30.20 68.58
N ASN A 349 22.08 29.83 69.63
CA ASN A 349 22.84 28.57 69.67
C ASN A 349 21.90 27.35 69.64
N LEU A 350 20.77 27.38 70.34
CA LEU A 350 19.78 26.30 70.31
C LEU A 350 19.06 26.20 68.95
N MET A 351 18.66 27.33 68.35
CA MET A 351 18.07 27.32 67.00
C MET A 351 19.05 26.74 65.98
N LYS A 352 20.34 27.13 66.07
CA LYS A 352 21.38 26.54 65.23
C LYS A 352 21.60 25.06 65.52
N ALA A 353 21.63 24.64 66.78
CA ALA A 353 21.81 23.23 67.13
C ALA A 353 20.68 22.33 66.57
N VAL A 354 19.43 22.82 66.60
CA VAL A 354 18.27 22.14 66.00
C VAL A 354 18.35 22.11 64.46
N GLN A 355 18.91 23.14 63.82
CA GLN A 355 19.15 23.17 62.37
C GLN A 355 20.28 22.22 61.97
N ASP A 356 21.45 22.34 62.60
CA ASP A 356 22.66 21.54 62.34
C ASP A 356 22.43 20.03 62.58
N SER A 357 21.52 19.66 63.49
CA SER A 357 21.14 18.27 63.76
C SER A 357 19.94 17.76 62.96
N GLU A 358 19.40 18.54 62.02
CA GLU A 358 18.13 18.26 61.30
C GLU A 358 16.97 17.87 62.25
N SER A 359 16.82 18.60 63.36
CA SER A 359 15.89 18.33 64.47
C SER A 359 16.15 17.04 65.27
N GLY A 360 17.25 16.33 65.01
CA GLY A 360 17.66 15.16 65.78
C GLY A 360 16.76 13.93 65.53
N GLY A 361 16.34 13.24 66.59
CA GLY A 361 15.43 12.10 66.54
C GLY A 361 13.98 12.41 66.18
N ALA A 362 13.70 13.65 65.74
CA ALA A 362 12.38 14.25 65.68
C ALA A 362 11.29 13.32 65.14
N THR A 363 10.32 13.04 66.01
CA THR A 363 9.15 12.22 65.68
C THR A 363 7.91 12.95 66.17
N LEU A 364 7.00 13.26 65.24
CA LEU A 364 5.72 13.94 65.50
C LEU A 364 4.59 12.91 65.58
N ALA A 365 3.83 12.91 66.67
CA ALA A 365 2.64 12.08 66.85
C ALA A 365 1.43 12.94 67.22
N ILE A 366 0.43 13.00 66.33
CA ILE A 366 -0.81 13.76 66.53
C ILE A 366 -2.01 12.81 66.52
N GLY A 367 -2.80 12.82 67.60
CA GLY A 367 -4.08 12.11 67.69
C GLY A 367 -4.13 11.08 68.81
N GLY A 368 -4.57 9.86 68.49
CA GLY A 368 -4.94 8.85 69.49
C GLY A 368 -4.23 7.51 69.34
N GLY A 369 -3.51 7.05 70.37
CA GLY A 369 -2.98 5.68 70.43
C GLY A 369 -1.93 5.34 69.38
N ASN A 370 -1.25 6.33 68.80
CA ASN A 370 -0.21 6.08 67.80
C ASN A 370 1.10 5.60 68.48
N LYS A 371 1.84 4.71 67.83
CA LYS A 371 3.08 4.12 68.36
C LYS A 371 4.25 4.33 67.41
N ALA A 372 5.34 4.88 67.94
CA ALA A 372 6.64 4.96 67.29
C ALA A 372 7.70 4.22 68.12
N ASN A 373 8.56 3.44 67.47
CA ASN A 373 9.74 2.85 68.10
C ASN A 373 10.92 2.84 67.12
N TYR A 374 12.11 3.27 67.54
CA TYR A 374 13.28 3.41 66.66
C TYR A 374 12.96 4.20 65.37
N THR A 375 12.32 5.37 65.54
CA THR A 375 12.00 6.28 64.42
C THR A 375 12.88 7.53 64.43
N GLN A 376 13.09 8.12 63.26
CA GLN A 376 13.72 9.44 63.12
C GLN A 376 13.03 10.22 62.00
N LYS A 377 12.99 11.56 62.10
CA LYS A 377 12.47 12.49 61.07
C LYS A 377 11.09 12.05 60.53
N THR A 378 10.20 11.63 61.42
CA THR A 378 8.96 10.88 61.08
C THR A 378 7.71 11.60 61.59
N SER A 379 6.64 11.60 60.80
CA SER A 379 5.34 12.20 61.13
C SER A 379 4.23 11.15 61.13
N ILE A 380 3.44 11.12 62.21
CA ILE A 380 2.30 10.22 62.40
C ILE A 380 1.08 11.05 62.82
N ILE A 381 0.01 11.01 62.03
CA ILE A 381 -1.21 11.79 62.24
C ILE A 381 -2.43 10.85 62.17
N GLY A 382 -3.33 10.95 63.16
CA GLY A 382 -4.57 10.18 63.21
C GLY A 382 -4.64 9.22 64.39
N VAL A 383 -5.11 7.99 64.18
CA VAL A 383 -5.44 7.06 65.28
C VAL A 383 -4.91 5.64 65.07
N ASN A 384 -4.27 5.10 66.10
CA ASN A 384 -3.77 3.72 66.18
C ASN A 384 -2.75 3.36 65.07
N ASN A 385 -2.03 4.34 64.51
CA ASN A 385 -0.98 4.06 63.55
C ASN A 385 0.31 3.62 64.27
N THR A 386 1.07 2.71 63.66
CA THR A 386 2.29 2.11 64.21
C THR A 386 3.45 2.27 63.24
N VAL A 387 4.59 2.81 63.69
CA VAL A 387 5.84 2.90 62.92
C VAL A 387 6.97 2.35 63.79
N VAL A 388 7.58 1.23 63.40
CA VAL A 388 8.55 0.52 64.24
C VAL A 388 9.80 0.10 63.46
N GLY A 389 10.96 0.65 63.81
CA GLY A 389 12.27 0.21 63.34
C GLY A 389 12.98 -0.74 64.33
N GLU A 390 14.24 -1.03 64.02
CA GLU A 390 15.19 -1.78 64.84
C GLU A 390 16.42 -0.92 65.14
N LYS A 391 17.20 -1.21 66.19
CA LYS A 391 18.46 -0.46 66.47
C LYS A 391 19.45 -0.50 65.28
N SER A 392 19.43 -1.58 64.52
CA SER A 392 20.25 -1.81 63.32
C SER A 392 19.66 -1.23 62.03
N SER A 393 18.39 -0.79 62.05
CA SER A 393 17.68 -0.27 60.88
C SER A 393 16.53 0.62 61.34
N ILE A 394 16.82 1.93 61.40
CA ILE A 394 15.92 2.96 61.91
C ILE A 394 14.84 3.25 60.85
N SER A 395 13.58 3.34 61.28
CA SER A 395 12.46 3.70 60.40
C SER A 395 12.41 5.23 60.26
N SER A 396 12.79 5.75 59.09
CA SER A 396 13.15 7.17 58.93
C SER A 396 12.44 7.89 57.77
N TYR A 397 12.30 9.22 57.86
CA TYR A 397 11.68 10.06 56.81
C TYR A 397 10.24 9.66 56.42
N ASN A 398 9.49 9.08 57.35
CA ASN A 398 8.16 8.54 57.08
C ASN A 398 7.04 9.57 57.36
N SER A 399 5.97 9.53 56.57
CA SER A 399 4.81 10.43 56.71
C SER A 399 3.50 9.64 56.62
N ILE A 400 2.88 9.37 57.77
CA ILE A 400 1.79 8.40 57.94
C ILE A 400 0.55 9.13 58.47
N ASN A 401 -0.56 9.08 57.72
CA ASN A 401 -1.80 9.76 58.04
C ASN A 401 -3.02 8.84 57.91
N GLY A 402 -3.85 8.78 58.97
CA GLY A 402 -5.13 8.08 58.96
C GLY A 402 -5.31 7.11 60.12
N PHE A 403 -5.74 5.87 59.84
CA PHE A 403 -6.25 4.94 60.85
C PHE A 403 -5.62 3.55 60.77
N LYS A 404 -5.09 3.02 61.87
CA LYS A 404 -4.56 1.64 61.97
C LYS A 404 -3.44 1.28 60.95
N ASN A 405 -2.75 2.26 60.37
CA ASN A 405 -1.67 1.96 59.43
C ASN A 405 -0.43 1.45 60.17
N THR A 406 0.30 0.50 59.59
CA THR A 406 1.50 -0.11 60.16
C THR A 406 2.67 0.01 59.19
N VAL A 407 3.81 0.51 59.67
CA VAL A 407 5.08 0.51 58.96
C VAL A 407 6.13 -0.17 59.83
N THR A 408 6.70 -1.26 59.33
CA THR A 408 7.70 -2.06 60.01
C THR A 408 9.02 -1.95 59.26
N ASN A 409 10.03 -1.36 59.90
CA ASN A 409 11.41 -1.35 59.47
C ASN A 409 11.59 -0.94 57.99
N ALA A 410 11.03 0.21 57.65
CA ALA A 410 11.10 0.86 56.35
C ALA A 410 11.22 2.40 56.50
N SER A 411 11.70 3.07 55.45
CA SER A 411 12.02 4.50 55.39
C SER A 411 11.53 5.18 54.10
N HIS A 412 11.38 6.50 54.12
CA HIS A 412 10.85 7.34 53.03
C HIS A 412 9.40 7.01 52.62
N VAL A 413 8.67 6.29 53.47
CA VAL A 413 7.31 5.79 53.25
C VAL A 413 6.27 6.90 53.44
N LYS A 414 5.30 6.98 52.53
CA LYS A 414 4.18 7.93 52.58
C LYS A 414 2.86 7.15 52.58
N VAL A 415 2.02 7.34 53.60
CA VAL A 415 0.71 6.67 53.73
C VAL A 415 -0.38 7.70 54.01
N LEU A 416 -1.47 7.62 53.24
CA LEU A 416 -2.73 8.32 53.52
C LEU A 416 -3.90 7.35 53.33
N GLY A 417 -4.47 6.85 54.43
CA GLY A 417 -5.57 5.87 54.38
C GLY A 417 -5.81 5.11 55.69
N GLN A 418 -6.48 3.96 55.59
CA GLN A 418 -6.81 3.08 56.70
C GLN A 418 -6.27 1.65 56.49
N GLY A 419 -5.66 1.08 57.53
CA GLY A 419 -5.25 -0.33 57.56
C GLY A 419 -4.12 -0.69 56.59
N VAL A 420 -3.34 0.28 56.13
CA VAL A 420 -2.19 0.04 55.24
C VAL A 420 -1.06 -0.63 56.00
N THR A 421 -0.42 -1.65 55.41
CA THR A 421 0.71 -2.39 56.03
C THR A 421 1.95 -2.38 55.13
N ILE A 422 3.02 -1.72 55.58
CA ILE A 422 4.32 -1.67 54.90
C ILE A 422 5.31 -2.51 55.70
N ASN A 423 5.83 -3.57 55.11
CA ASN A 423 6.67 -4.55 55.78
C ASN A 423 8.17 -4.18 55.70
N LYS A 424 9.03 -5.03 56.31
CA LYS A 424 10.48 -4.79 56.44
C LYS A 424 11.15 -4.56 55.08
N GLY A 425 12.02 -3.55 54.99
CA GLY A 425 12.75 -3.21 53.76
C GLY A 425 11.91 -2.60 52.64
N ALA A 426 10.60 -2.41 52.83
CA ALA A 426 9.72 -1.80 51.84
C ALA A 426 9.85 -0.25 51.83
N ASP A 427 11.05 0.22 51.48
CA ASP A 427 11.42 1.63 51.42
C ASP A 427 10.81 2.39 50.23
N SER A 428 10.70 3.72 50.38
CA SER A 428 10.31 4.67 49.34
C SER A 428 8.90 4.48 48.73
N ASN A 429 8.05 3.64 49.33
CA ASN A 429 6.68 3.41 48.88
C ASN A 429 5.74 4.58 49.18
N THR A 430 4.81 4.86 48.25
CA THR A 430 3.74 5.86 48.41
C THR A 430 2.39 5.19 48.27
N VAL A 431 1.55 5.22 49.31
CA VAL A 431 0.23 4.58 49.35
C VAL A 431 -0.86 5.60 49.74
N ILE A 432 -1.87 5.73 48.88
CA ILE A 432 -3.05 6.57 49.09
C ILE A 432 -4.29 5.71 48.89
N GLY A 433 -4.95 5.30 49.97
CA GLY A 433 -6.07 4.36 49.96
C GLY A 433 -6.00 3.34 51.11
N ASP A 434 -7.05 2.54 51.24
CA ASP A 434 -7.26 1.66 52.39
C ASP A 434 -6.94 0.19 52.10
N TYR A 435 -6.62 -0.58 53.14
CA TYR A 435 -6.44 -2.04 53.12
C TYR A 435 -5.39 -2.55 52.12
N ARG A 436 -4.38 -1.74 51.82
CA ARG A 436 -3.23 -2.09 50.98
C ARG A 436 -2.08 -2.62 51.82
N ALA A 437 -1.33 -3.57 51.30
CA ALA A 437 -0.05 -3.97 51.87
C ALA A 437 1.07 -3.92 50.82
N VAL A 438 2.32 -3.78 51.28
CA VAL A 438 3.53 -3.95 50.46
C VAL A 438 4.41 -4.98 51.13
N ALA A 439 4.83 -6.01 50.38
CA ALA A 439 5.62 -7.13 50.92
C ALA A 439 7.05 -6.71 51.31
N GLU A 440 7.79 -7.61 51.98
CA GLU A 440 9.16 -7.36 52.40
C GLU A 440 10.10 -7.07 51.22
N ASP A 441 11.04 -6.16 51.43
CA ASP A 441 12.04 -5.66 50.47
C ASP A 441 11.49 -5.07 49.14
N GLN A 442 10.17 -4.82 49.05
CA GLN A 442 9.54 -4.26 47.84
C GLN A 442 9.52 -2.73 47.86
N THR A 443 10.25 -2.10 46.96
CA THR A 443 10.56 -0.65 47.00
C THR A 443 9.91 0.16 45.88
N HIS A 444 9.86 1.48 46.06
CA HIS A 444 9.44 2.50 45.07
C HIS A 444 8.02 2.41 44.49
N ASN A 445 7.12 1.60 45.06
CA ASN A 445 5.78 1.46 44.52
C ASN A 445 4.91 2.71 44.74
N VAL A 446 4.07 3.03 43.77
CA VAL A 446 3.05 4.09 43.84
C VAL A 446 1.67 3.45 43.78
N ILE A 447 0.96 3.44 44.91
CA ILE A 447 -0.35 2.80 45.07
C ILE A 447 -1.40 3.88 45.37
N ILE A 448 -2.39 4.03 44.50
CA ILE A 448 -3.50 4.97 44.64
C ILE A 448 -4.81 4.20 44.42
N GLY A 449 -5.49 3.84 45.51
CA GLY A 449 -6.72 3.06 45.48
C GLY A 449 -6.80 2.02 46.59
N ASN A 450 -8.03 1.77 47.03
CA ASN A 450 -8.37 0.91 48.17
C ASN A 450 -8.40 -0.57 47.75
N ALA A 451 -8.23 -1.49 48.70
CA ALA A 451 -8.73 -2.86 48.60
C ALA A 451 -10.00 -3.03 49.46
N ASP A 452 -10.70 -4.16 49.30
CA ASP A 452 -11.81 -4.50 50.19
C ASP A 452 -11.30 -4.91 51.59
N GLU A 453 -11.99 -4.47 52.65
CA GLU A 453 -11.62 -4.76 54.05
C GLU A 453 -11.53 -6.27 54.35
N THR A 454 -12.36 -7.07 53.67
CA THR A 454 -12.39 -8.53 53.78
C THR A 454 -11.37 -9.24 52.90
N ALA A 455 -10.68 -8.53 52.00
CA ALA A 455 -9.65 -9.05 51.12
C ALA A 455 -8.54 -8.00 50.84
N PRO A 456 -7.72 -7.63 51.85
CA PRO A 456 -6.59 -6.72 51.68
C PRO A 456 -5.62 -7.22 50.59
N ILE A 457 -5.07 -6.28 49.80
CA ILE A 457 -4.18 -6.62 48.68
C ILE A 457 -2.74 -6.23 48.99
N THR A 458 -1.87 -7.25 49.04
CA THR A 458 -0.42 -7.11 49.05
C THR A 458 0.12 -6.88 47.64
N THR A 459 0.99 -5.88 47.50
CA THR A 459 1.85 -5.69 46.33
C THR A 459 3.19 -6.35 46.62
N GLU A 460 3.48 -7.43 45.89
CA GLU A 460 4.61 -8.36 46.12
C GLU A 460 5.80 -8.10 45.18
N LYS A 461 5.86 -6.89 44.64
CA LYS A 461 6.77 -6.46 43.57
C LYS A 461 7.22 -5.03 43.82
N LYS A 462 8.31 -4.63 43.18
CA LYS A 462 8.89 -3.29 43.28
C LYS A 462 8.69 -2.47 42.01
N ASP A 463 8.94 -1.17 42.13
CA ASP A 463 8.90 -0.19 41.04
C ASP A 463 7.52 -0.11 40.32
N THR A 464 6.45 -0.62 40.94
CA THR A 464 5.10 -0.73 40.33
C THR A 464 4.25 0.54 40.50
N VAL A 465 3.30 0.73 39.58
CA VAL A 465 2.31 1.82 39.66
C VAL A 465 0.89 1.24 39.59
N ILE A 466 0.09 1.49 40.62
CA ILE A 466 -1.22 0.87 40.80
C ILE A 466 -2.26 1.97 41.07
N LEU A 467 -3.23 2.13 40.17
CA LEU A 467 -4.24 3.19 40.20
C LEU A 467 -5.65 2.59 40.06
N GLY A 468 -6.26 2.19 41.18
CA GLY A 468 -7.64 1.65 41.19
C GLY A 468 -8.03 0.85 42.44
N HIS A 469 -9.34 0.75 42.68
CA HIS A 469 -9.90 -0.17 43.68
C HIS A 469 -9.65 -1.63 43.29
N ASN A 470 -9.19 -2.47 44.22
CA ASN A 470 -8.84 -3.87 43.97
C ASN A 470 -7.82 -4.11 42.82
N ALA A 471 -7.04 -3.10 42.42
CA ALA A 471 -6.02 -3.22 41.36
C ALA A 471 -4.66 -3.68 41.94
N ASN A 472 -3.88 -4.44 41.17
CA ASN A 472 -2.52 -4.86 41.58
C ASN A 472 -1.56 -5.06 40.40
N ALA A 473 -0.26 -5.00 40.65
CA ALA A 473 0.78 -5.42 39.71
C ALA A 473 1.50 -6.64 40.27
N THR A 474 1.64 -7.71 39.47
CA THR A 474 2.26 -8.98 39.89
C THR A 474 3.64 -9.20 39.26
N ILE A 475 4.15 -8.21 38.52
CA ILE A 475 5.50 -8.15 37.93
C ILE A 475 6.18 -6.83 38.34
N ASP A 476 7.51 -6.86 38.51
CA ASP A 476 8.32 -5.66 38.81
C ASP A 476 8.18 -4.61 37.68
N GLY A 477 8.03 -3.34 38.05
CA GLY A 477 7.79 -2.27 37.07
C GLY A 477 6.41 -2.30 36.39
N GLY A 478 5.53 -3.25 36.73
CA GLY A 478 4.20 -3.38 36.13
C GLY A 478 3.27 -2.23 36.51
N VAL A 479 2.40 -1.82 35.57
CA VAL A 479 1.48 -0.69 35.74
C VAL A 479 0.02 -1.15 35.61
N ALA A 480 -0.79 -1.01 36.65
CA ALA A 480 -2.19 -1.44 36.68
C ALA A 480 -3.15 -0.27 36.89
N ILE A 481 -4.06 -0.02 35.94
CA ILE A 481 -4.93 1.16 35.91
C ILE A 481 -6.40 0.75 35.80
N GLY A 482 -7.25 1.32 36.66
CA GLY A 482 -8.68 1.01 36.74
C GLY A 482 -9.00 -0.08 37.77
N ALA A 483 -10.26 -0.13 38.20
CA ALA A 483 -10.66 -1.05 39.28
C ALA A 483 -10.56 -2.53 38.86
N GLY A 484 -10.02 -3.39 39.72
CA GLY A 484 -9.81 -4.82 39.45
C GLY A 484 -8.78 -5.15 38.38
N SER A 485 -8.02 -4.16 37.87
CA SER A 485 -6.99 -4.39 36.86
C SER A 485 -5.76 -5.09 37.45
N VAL A 486 -5.17 -6.01 36.70
CA VAL A 486 -3.96 -6.74 37.09
C VAL A 486 -2.90 -6.66 35.98
N ALA A 487 -1.70 -6.21 36.31
CA ALA A 487 -0.55 -6.19 35.41
C ALA A 487 0.29 -7.47 35.59
N VAL A 488 0.29 -8.34 34.57
CA VAL A 488 0.82 -9.72 34.64
C VAL A 488 1.91 -10.05 33.60
N ILE A 489 2.23 -9.13 32.68
CA ILE A 489 3.17 -9.36 31.57
C ILE A 489 4.48 -8.62 31.85
N ASP A 490 5.60 -9.36 31.80
CA ASP A 490 6.96 -8.86 32.00
C ASP A 490 7.59 -8.31 30.71
N LYS A 491 8.75 -7.66 30.85
CA LYS A 491 9.64 -7.29 29.75
C LYS A 491 10.12 -8.53 28.98
N GLY A 492 10.40 -8.35 27.69
CA GLY A 492 10.86 -9.40 26.79
C GLY A 492 9.74 -10.32 26.29
N ALA A 493 8.50 -10.11 26.73
CA ALA A 493 7.33 -10.80 26.20
C ALA A 493 7.08 -10.39 24.73
N ASP A 494 6.76 -11.39 23.92
CA ASP A 494 6.47 -11.25 22.50
C ASP A 494 5.09 -10.66 22.24
N GLY A 495 5.00 -9.81 21.21
CA GLY A 495 3.75 -9.30 20.65
C GLY A 495 3.01 -10.34 19.82
N TYR A 496 1.73 -10.08 19.55
CA TYR A 496 0.93 -10.93 18.67
C TYR A 496 1.26 -10.66 17.19
N ASP A 497 1.79 -11.66 16.50
CA ASP A 497 2.02 -11.62 15.05
C ASP A 497 0.92 -12.39 14.29
N PRO A 498 0.08 -11.72 13.47
CA PRO A 498 -0.91 -12.39 12.64
C PRO A 498 -0.31 -13.25 11.51
N ALA A 499 0.99 -13.16 11.22
CA ALA A 499 1.69 -13.98 10.22
C ALA A 499 2.30 -15.27 10.80
N ASN A 500 2.19 -15.53 12.11
CA ASN A 500 2.78 -16.68 12.82
C ASN A 500 4.32 -16.80 12.69
N GLY A 501 5.05 -15.67 12.60
CA GLY A 501 6.51 -15.65 12.75
C GLY A 501 6.95 -15.94 14.20
N ASP A 502 8.09 -16.62 14.36
CA ASP A 502 8.73 -16.76 15.67
C ASP A 502 9.66 -15.56 15.92
N HIS A 503 9.25 -14.69 16.85
CA HIS A 503 9.98 -13.47 17.21
C HIS A 503 10.96 -13.67 18.38
N GLN A 504 11.22 -14.90 18.83
CA GLN A 504 12.13 -15.19 19.94
C GLN A 504 13.50 -14.52 19.81
N THR A 505 14.02 -14.33 18.58
CA THR A 505 15.31 -13.68 18.31
C THR A 505 15.25 -12.20 17.92
N ASP A 506 14.08 -11.55 17.87
CA ASP A 506 14.01 -10.11 17.60
C ASP A 506 14.68 -9.30 18.72
N THR A 507 15.49 -8.32 18.33
CA THR A 507 16.18 -7.38 19.24
C THR A 507 15.87 -5.92 18.93
N THR A 508 15.11 -5.64 17.85
CA THR A 508 14.65 -4.28 17.52
C THR A 508 13.74 -3.74 18.60
N GLY A 509 12.86 -4.60 19.15
CA GLY A 509 11.89 -4.26 20.18
C GLY A 509 10.63 -3.60 19.64
N THR A 510 10.34 -3.78 18.35
CA THR A 510 8.99 -3.60 17.79
C THR A 510 8.10 -4.76 18.23
N TRP A 511 8.63 -6.00 18.23
CA TRP A 511 7.88 -7.21 18.58
C TRP A 511 8.12 -7.71 20.02
N LYS A 512 9.08 -7.12 20.76
CA LYS A 512 9.35 -7.44 22.17
C LYS A 512 9.25 -6.22 23.09
N SER A 513 8.55 -6.36 24.21
CA SER A 513 8.48 -5.33 25.25
C SER A 513 9.86 -5.07 25.89
N LYS A 514 10.26 -3.80 26.06
CA LYS A 514 11.51 -3.43 26.77
C LYS A 514 11.31 -3.21 28.28
N ALA A 515 10.07 -3.15 28.73
CA ALA A 515 9.64 -3.01 30.13
C ALA A 515 8.35 -3.83 30.37
N ALA A 516 7.98 -4.03 31.64
CA ALA A 516 6.71 -4.70 31.99
C ALA A 516 5.48 -3.90 31.51
N ALA A 517 4.36 -4.58 31.29
CA ALA A 517 3.22 -4.01 30.59
C ALA A 517 2.35 -3.07 31.44
N VAL A 518 1.69 -2.13 30.75
CA VAL A 518 0.56 -1.36 31.27
C VAL A 518 -0.72 -2.16 31.05
N SER A 519 -1.45 -2.47 32.13
CA SER A 519 -2.73 -3.18 32.10
C SER A 519 -3.90 -2.28 32.52
N VAL A 520 -4.94 -2.26 31.69
CA VAL A 520 -6.22 -1.57 31.96
C VAL A 520 -7.35 -2.53 32.36
N GLY A 521 -7.03 -3.80 32.63
CA GLY A 521 -8.02 -4.84 32.93
C GLY A 521 -7.40 -6.11 33.54
N ASP A 522 -8.10 -7.23 33.44
CA ASP A 522 -7.64 -8.54 33.91
C ASP A 522 -8.24 -9.64 33.02
N ALA A 523 -7.39 -10.23 32.17
CA ALA A 523 -7.78 -11.30 31.26
C ALA A 523 -8.29 -12.56 32.00
N SER A 524 -7.77 -12.86 33.20
CA SER A 524 -8.21 -14.03 33.99
C SER A 524 -9.66 -13.94 34.45
N LYS A 525 -10.22 -12.72 34.47
CA LYS A 525 -11.62 -12.41 34.84
C LYS A 525 -12.47 -11.94 33.64
N ASN A 526 -11.95 -12.03 32.41
CA ASN A 526 -12.53 -11.42 31.20
C ASN A 526 -12.82 -9.90 31.35
N LEU A 527 -12.08 -9.21 32.21
CA LEU A 527 -12.26 -7.77 32.47
C LEU A 527 -11.41 -6.97 31.48
N THR A 528 -12.04 -6.35 30.49
CA THR A 528 -11.38 -5.47 29.51
C THR A 528 -11.91 -4.04 29.60
N ARG A 529 -11.18 -3.08 29.02
CA ARG A 529 -11.59 -1.68 28.92
C ARG A 529 -11.23 -1.10 27.56
N GLN A 530 -12.09 -0.22 27.06
CA GLN A 530 -11.77 0.60 25.90
C GLN A 530 -10.80 1.72 26.30
N ILE A 531 -9.75 1.92 25.52
CA ILE A 531 -8.90 3.10 25.59
C ILE A 531 -9.41 4.06 24.51
N THR A 532 -10.02 5.17 24.93
CA THR A 532 -10.67 6.15 24.05
C THR A 532 -9.78 7.37 23.80
N ASN A 533 -10.06 8.13 22.73
CA ASN A 533 -9.30 9.31 22.31
C ASN A 533 -7.82 9.03 21.95
N VAL A 534 -7.51 7.79 21.57
CA VAL A 534 -6.20 7.40 21.01
C VAL A 534 -6.07 8.02 19.62
N ALA A 535 -5.06 8.87 19.42
CA ALA A 535 -4.71 9.44 18.13
C ALA A 535 -4.26 8.35 17.14
N ALA A 536 -4.06 8.69 15.86
CA ALA A 536 -3.45 7.74 14.94
C ALA A 536 -1.95 7.62 15.26
N GLY A 537 -1.47 6.39 15.49
CA GLY A 537 -0.04 6.12 15.69
C GLY A 537 0.78 6.43 14.43
N LYS A 538 2.04 6.87 14.63
CA LYS A 538 2.97 7.28 13.57
C LYS A 538 4.17 6.32 13.45
N GLU A 539 4.73 5.89 14.57
CA GLU A 539 5.84 4.93 14.63
C GLU A 539 5.33 3.51 14.93
N ASP A 540 6.11 2.47 14.63
CA ASP A 540 5.72 1.05 14.79
C ASP A 540 5.28 0.66 16.22
N THR A 541 5.72 1.41 17.24
CA THR A 541 5.39 1.16 18.66
C THR A 541 4.24 2.02 19.19
N ASP A 542 3.62 2.87 18.35
CA ASP A 542 2.46 3.67 18.75
C ASP A 542 1.16 2.84 18.80
N ALA A 543 0.24 3.23 19.68
CA ALA A 543 -1.05 2.54 19.79
C ALA A 543 -1.95 2.79 18.55
N VAL A 544 -2.19 1.73 17.77
CA VAL A 544 -3.07 1.77 16.59
C VAL A 544 -4.53 2.01 17.01
N ASN A 545 -5.18 2.99 16.39
CA ASN A 545 -6.59 3.29 16.66
C ASN A 545 -7.57 2.66 15.63
N VAL A 546 -8.86 2.68 15.95
CA VAL A 546 -9.92 2.07 15.13
C VAL A 546 -10.07 2.72 13.74
N ALA A 547 -9.62 3.97 13.55
CA ALA A 547 -9.64 4.62 12.24
C ALA A 547 -8.52 4.07 11.33
N GLN A 548 -7.31 3.88 11.88
CA GLN A 548 -6.21 3.22 11.16
C GLN A 548 -6.57 1.79 10.78
N LEU A 549 -7.10 0.99 11.71
CA LEU A 549 -7.51 -0.40 11.43
C LEU A 549 -8.62 -0.49 10.37
N LYS A 550 -9.55 0.48 10.33
CA LYS A 550 -10.56 0.59 9.26
C LYS A 550 -9.95 1.00 7.91
N SER A 551 -8.92 1.84 7.92
CA SER A 551 -8.18 2.22 6.71
C SER A 551 -7.27 1.11 6.18
N ALA A 552 -6.90 0.14 7.03
CA ALA A 552 -6.03 -0.99 6.71
C ALA A 552 -6.79 -2.26 6.28
N GLN A 553 -8.10 -2.18 5.99
CA GLN A 553 -8.86 -3.32 5.50
C GLN A 553 -8.35 -3.76 4.12
N ILE A 554 -7.98 -5.03 4.00
CA ILE A 554 -7.45 -5.60 2.76
C ILE A 554 -8.60 -5.77 1.77
N HIS A 555 -8.64 -4.91 0.77
CA HIS A 555 -9.43 -5.14 -0.44
C HIS A 555 -8.72 -6.19 -1.28
N TYR A 556 -9.36 -7.35 -1.49
CA TYR A 556 -8.78 -8.48 -2.24
C TYR A 556 -8.44 -8.15 -3.72
N TYR A 557 -8.92 -7.01 -4.23
CA TYR A 557 -8.63 -6.53 -5.58
C TYR A 557 -8.26 -5.04 -5.54
N SER A 558 -7.04 -4.71 -5.96
CA SER A 558 -6.57 -3.33 -6.06
C SER A 558 -7.29 -2.56 -7.18
N MET A 559 -8.28 -1.73 -6.80
CA MET A 559 -8.83 -0.71 -7.69
C MET A 559 -8.26 0.66 -7.34
N ASN A 560 -7.83 1.41 -8.36
CA ASN A 560 -7.48 2.83 -8.24
C ASN A 560 -8.69 3.68 -8.66
N PRO A 561 -9.54 4.16 -7.75
CA PRO A 561 -10.65 5.05 -8.09
C PRO A 561 -10.11 6.39 -8.60
N LYS A 562 -10.70 6.92 -9.68
CA LYS A 562 -10.39 8.29 -10.16
C LYS A 562 -10.52 9.27 -8.99
N SER A 563 -9.56 10.19 -8.84
CA SER A 563 -9.59 11.19 -7.76
C SER A 563 -10.94 11.90 -7.69
N GLY A 564 -11.57 11.87 -6.50
CA GLY A 564 -12.92 12.38 -6.25
C GLY A 564 -14.08 11.40 -6.53
N ALA A 565 -13.83 10.18 -7.00
CA ALA A 565 -14.88 9.16 -7.15
C ALA A 565 -15.38 8.65 -5.79
N VAL A 566 -16.69 8.45 -5.67
CA VAL A 566 -17.40 8.32 -4.39
C VAL A 566 -17.09 7.00 -3.68
N THR A 567 -16.74 7.09 -2.40
CA THR A 567 -16.77 5.95 -1.46
C THR A 567 -18.22 5.57 -1.18
N GLY A 568 -18.72 4.53 -1.86
CA GLY A 568 -20.15 4.18 -1.83
C GLY A 568 -20.45 2.88 -2.57
N THR A 569 -21.73 2.59 -2.77
CA THR A 569 -22.20 1.38 -3.46
C THR A 569 -21.72 1.31 -4.91
N ASP A 570 -21.66 2.46 -5.57
CA ASP A 570 -21.61 2.50 -7.03
C ASP A 570 -20.16 2.43 -7.57
N SER A 571 -19.16 2.67 -6.72
CA SER A 571 -17.75 2.43 -7.06
C SER A 571 -17.32 0.97 -6.87
N ASN A 572 -18.20 0.11 -6.33
CA ASN A 572 -17.89 -1.26 -5.89
C ASN A 572 -16.69 -1.34 -4.90
N TYR A 573 -16.34 -0.22 -4.25
CA TYR A 573 -15.25 -0.14 -3.27
C TYR A 573 -15.54 -0.99 -2.01
N ASN A 574 -16.82 -1.26 -1.72
CA ASN A 574 -17.23 -2.10 -0.59
C ASN A 574 -17.53 -3.55 -1.01
N ASN A 575 -17.08 -3.99 -2.19
CA ASN A 575 -17.39 -5.29 -2.82
C ASN A 575 -18.90 -5.60 -2.97
N ASN A 576 -19.76 -4.58 -2.91
CA ASN A 576 -21.21 -4.71 -2.91
C ASN A 576 -21.83 -4.88 -4.31
N GLY A 577 -21.01 -5.00 -5.36
CA GLY A 577 -21.45 -5.33 -6.72
C GLY A 577 -21.70 -6.83 -6.91
N ALA A 578 -21.02 -7.68 -6.11
CA ALA A 578 -21.31 -9.10 -6.04
C ALA A 578 -22.56 -9.30 -5.16
N THR A 579 -23.65 -9.77 -5.78
CA THR A 579 -24.98 -9.82 -5.16
C THR A 579 -25.74 -11.14 -5.41
N GLY A 580 -25.27 -11.98 -6.33
CA GLY A 580 -25.66 -13.40 -6.38
C GLY A 580 -24.72 -14.27 -5.53
N ASP A 581 -25.18 -15.46 -5.15
CA ASP A 581 -24.36 -16.42 -4.40
C ASP A 581 -23.14 -16.87 -5.22
N ASP A 582 -21.96 -16.90 -4.58
CA ASP A 582 -20.66 -17.22 -5.19
C ASP A 582 -20.28 -16.36 -6.41
N ALA A 583 -20.80 -15.13 -6.51
CA ALA A 583 -20.52 -14.19 -7.59
C ALA A 583 -19.26 -13.33 -7.37
N ILE A 584 -18.64 -12.89 -8.47
CA ILE A 584 -17.45 -12.03 -8.50
C ILE A 584 -17.75 -10.76 -9.28
N ALA A 585 -17.59 -9.58 -8.65
CA ALA A 585 -17.73 -8.28 -9.30
C ALA A 585 -16.47 -7.43 -9.11
N ILE A 586 -15.79 -7.07 -10.19
CA ILE A 586 -14.52 -6.32 -10.18
C ILE A 586 -14.63 -5.14 -11.16
N GLY A 587 -14.44 -3.92 -10.66
CA GLY A 587 -14.56 -2.69 -11.45
C GLY A 587 -15.60 -1.71 -10.88
N PRO A 588 -15.46 -0.39 -11.12
CA PRO A 588 -16.48 0.58 -10.74
C PRO A 588 -17.80 0.32 -11.45
N PHE A 589 -18.92 0.44 -10.76
CA PHE A 589 -20.27 0.13 -11.26
C PHE A 589 -20.48 -1.32 -11.75
N ALA A 590 -19.52 -2.23 -11.51
CA ALA A 590 -19.68 -3.65 -11.83
C ALA A 590 -20.75 -4.29 -10.94
N SER A 591 -21.58 -5.16 -11.52
CA SER A 591 -22.66 -5.83 -10.79
C SER A 591 -22.84 -7.26 -11.28
N ALA A 592 -22.47 -8.22 -10.43
CA ALA A 592 -22.72 -9.64 -10.66
C ALA A 592 -23.94 -10.05 -9.83
N ARG A 593 -25.10 -10.15 -10.49
CA ARG A 593 -26.39 -10.49 -9.83
C ARG A 593 -26.74 -11.97 -9.92
N GLY A 594 -26.26 -12.65 -10.97
CA GLY A 594 -26.43 -14.09 -11.12
C GLY A 594 -25.56 -14.84 -10.12
N THR A 595 -26.03 -16.03 -9.75
CA THR A 595 -25.25 -17.02 -8.98
C THR A 595 -24.05 -17.50 -9.81
N HIS A 596 -22.92 -17.79 -9.15
CA HIS A 596 -21.68 -18.29 -9.78
C HIS A 596 -21.15 -17.40 -10.93
N SER A 597 -21.51 -16.11 -10.94
CA SER A 597 -21.33 -15.22 -12.09
C SER A 597 -20.16 -14.23 -11.95
N LEU A 598 -19.51 -13.90 -13.07
CA LEU A 598 -18.38 -12.97 -13.16
C LEU A 598 -18.76 -11.68 -13.90
N ALA A 599 -18.58 -10.52 -13.25
CA ALA A 599 -18.64 -9.19 -13.86
C ALA A 599 -17.31 -8.45 -13.69
N LEU A 600 -16.55 -8.26 -14.79
CA LEU A 600 -15.21 -7.67 -14.77
C LEU A 600 -15.12 -6.46 -15.71
N GLY A 601 -15.08 -5.25 -15.14
CA GLY A 601 -14.89 -4.00 -15.88
C GLY A 601 -15.84 -2.89 -15.43
N TYR A 602 -15.58 -1.66 -15.89
CA TYR A 602 -16.43 -0.51 -15.58
C TYR A 602 -17.86 -0.73 -16.09
N SER A 603 -18.87 -0.68 -15.21
CA SER A 603 -20.28 -0.97 -15.55
C SER A 603 -20.57 -2.37 -16.12
N ALA A 604 -19.66 -3.34 -15.97
CA ALA A 604 -19.89 -4.73 -16.39
C ALA A 604 -21.02 -5.38 -15.57
N LYS A 605 -21.93 -6.11 -16.21
CA LYS A 605 -23.17 -6.60 -15.57
C LYS A 605 -23.48 -8.05 -15.93
N THR A 606 -23.83 -8.85 -14.93
CA THR A 606 -24.60 -10.07 -15.13
C THR A 606 -25.98 -9.93 -14.50
N THR A 607 -27.01 -10.47 -15.16
CA THR A 607 -28.35 -10.58 -14.57
C THR A 607 -28.49 -11.84 -13.71
N HIS A 608 -29.64 -12.03 -13.07
CA HIS A 608 -30.09 -13.31 -12.54
C HIS A 608 -31.28 -13.77 -13.38
N SER A 609 -31.46 -15.08 -13.54
CA SER A 609 -32.57 -15.69 -14.25
C SER A 609 -33.68 -16.12 -13.29
N ASP A 610 -34.89 -15.56 -13.43
CA ASP A 610 -36.07 -16.06 -12.70
C ASP A 610 -36.54 -17.45 -13.20
N VAL A 611 -35.83 -18.06 -14.16
CA VAL A 611 -36.21 -19.28 -14.89
C VAL A 611 -35.28 -20.47 -14.57
N LEU A 612 -34.74 -20.53 -13.35
CA LEU A 612 -33.99 -21.69 -12.87
C LEU A 612 -34.94 -22.86 -12.61
N ASP A 613 -34.64 -24.05 -13.16
CA ASP A 613 -35.32 -25.28 -12.74
C ASP A 613 -34.75 -25.80 -11.41
N GLU A 614 -35.49 -26.71 -10.75
CA GLU A 614 -35.18 -27.19 -9.40
C GLU A 614 -33.79 -27.85 -9.24
N ASN A 615 -33.15 -28.24 -10.36
CA ASN A 615 -31.82 -28.85 -10.42
C ASN A 615 -30.72 -27.85 -10.81
N HIS A 616 -31.04 -26.80 -11.60
CA HIS A 616 -30.07 -25.86 -12.16
C HIS A 616 -30.00 -24.54 -11.36
N LYS A 617 -29.44 -24.62 -10.15
CA LYS A 617 -29.35 -23.48 -9.20
C LYS A 617 -28.20 -22.49 -9.47
N MET A 618 -27.66 -22.48 -10.69
CA MET A 618 -26.48 -21.70 -11.07
C MET A 618 -26.77 -20.96 -12.37
N ASP A 619 -26.49 -19.65 -12.39
CA ASP A 619 -26.62 -18.81 -13.58
C ASP A 619 -25.38 -18.94 -14.49
N ASP A 620 -24.17 -19.07 -13.92
CA ASP A 620 -22.90 -19.26 -14.64
C ASP A 620 -22.53 -18.11 -15.63
N ASN A 621 -22.99 -16.89 -15.37
CA ASN A 621 -22.92 -15.77 -16.33
C ASN A 621 -21.53 -15.11 -16.34
N THR A 622 -20.97 -14.82 -17.53
CA THR A 622 -19.70 -14.07 -17.67
C THR A 622 -19.89 -12.78 -18.46
N ALA A 623 -19.50 -11.64 -17.88
CA ALA A 623 -19.47 -10.32 -18.52
C ALA A 623 -18.13 -9.62 -18.26
N VAL A 624 -17.36 -9.37 -19.33
CA VAL A 624 -16.00 -8.80 -19.24
C VAL A 624 -15.84 -7.63 -20.22
N GLY A 625 -15.45 -6.46 -19.70
CA GLY A 625 -15.24 -5.23 -20.46
C GLY A 625 -16.19 -4.09 -20.07
N TYR A 626 -15.87 -2.87 -20.51
CA TYR A 626 -16.64 -1.66 -20.22
C TYR A 626 -18.10 -1.82 -20.68
N ASN A 627 -19.07 -1.66 -19.77
CA ASN A 627 -20.52 -1.81 -20.04
C ASN A 627 -20.92 -3.14 -20.72
N SER A 628 -20.11 -4.21 -20.55
CA SER A 628 -20.47 -5.57 -20.98
C SER A 628 -21.67 -6.10 -20.20
N GLN A 629 -22.54 -6.89 -20.84
CA GLN A 629 -23.79 -7.38 -20.24
C GLN A 629 -24.05 -8.85 -20.61
N SER A 630 -24.31 -9.69 -19.61
CA SER A 630 -24.61 -11.11 -19.81
C SER A 630 -25.91 -11.53 -19.13
N GLY A 631 -26.74 -12.28 -19.89
CA GLY A 631 -27.91 -13.03 -19.45
C GLY A 631 -27.53 -14.38 -18.83
N TYR A 632 -28.47 -15.34 -18.83
CA TYR A 632 -28.30 -16.68 -18.24
C TYR A 632 -27.37 -17.59 -19.06
N ARG A 633 -26.33 -18.15 -18.40
CA ARG A 633 -25.34 -19.07 -18.98
C ARG A 633 -24.62 -18.54 -20.22
N SER A 634 -24.52 -17.22 -20.33
CA SER A 634 -23.96 -16.53 -21.50
C SER A 634 -22.61 -15.86 -21.22
N THR A 635 -21.87 -15.58 -22.30
CA THR A 635 -20.54 -14.94 -22.25
C THR A 635 -20.53 -13.67 -23.08
N ALA A 636 -20.34 -12.52 -22.44
CA ALA A 636 -20.08 -11.23 -23.08
C ALA A 636 -18.64 -10.78 -22.82
N LEU A 637 -17.87 -10.52 -23.88
CA LEU A 637 -16.46 -10.08 -23.81
C LEU A 637 -16.22 -8.93 -24.79
N GLY A 638 -15.89 -7.75 -24.28
CA GLY A 638 -15.58 -6.56 -25.06
C GLY A 638 -16.35 -5.32 -24.63
N TYR A 639 -15.93 -4.16 -25.13
CA TYR A 639 -16.61 -2.87 -24.87
C TYR A 639 -18.07 -2.92 -25.34
N ASN A 640 -19.02 -2.66 -24.45
CA ASN A 640 -20.47 -2.63 -24.71
C ASN A 640 -21.06 -3.93 -25.30
N SER A 641 -20.33 -5.05 -25.19
CA SER A 641 -20.76 -6.40 -25.60
C SER A 641 -21.99 -6.87 -24.81
N LYS A 642 -22.94 -7.53 -25.48
CA LYS A 642 -24.26 -7.89 -24.93
C LYS A 642 -24.67 -9.29 -25.35
N ALA A 643 -24.42 -10.26 -24.50
CA ALA A 643 -24.94 -11.62 -24.63
C ALA A 643 -26.17 -11.77 -23.73
N THR A 644 -27.34 -11.27 -24.15
CA THR A 644 -28.53 -11.17 -23.28
C THR A 644 -29.53 -12.31 -23.45
N GLY A 645 -29.39 -13.15 -24.48
CA GLY A 645 -30.14 -14.38 -24.62
C GLY A 645 -29.57 -15.52 -23.77
N ARG A 646 -30.35 -16.58 -23.49
CA ARG A 646 -29.88 -17.73 -22.72
C ARG A 646 -28.85 -18.51 -23.52
N TYR A 647 -27.73 -18.91 -22.92
CA TYR A 647 -26.61 -19.57 -23.61
C TYR A 647 -26.01 -18.76 -24.77
N ALA A 648 -26.20 -17.43 -24.79
CA ALA A 648 -25.68 -16.57 -25.84
C ALA A 648 -24.17 -16.28 -25.69
N VAL A 649 -23.51 -15.92 -26.79
CA VAL A 649 -22.08 -15.57 -26.83
C VAL A 649 -21.91 -14.27 -27.61
N ALA A 650 -21.34 -13.23 -27.01
CA ALA A 650 -21.07 -11.94 -27.64
C ALA A 650 -19.61 -11.51 -27.42
N LEU A 651 -18.75 -11.70 -28.42
CA LEU A 651 -17.31 -11.44 -28.35
C LEU A 651 -16.92 -10.31 -29.31
N GLY A 652 -16.62 -9.13 -28.78
CA GLY A 652 -16.20 -7.96 -29.57
C GLY A 652 -16.80 -6.64 -29.06
N THR A 653 -16.23 -5.53 -29.53
CA THR A 653 -16.77 -4.18 -29.29
C THR A 653 -18.16 -4.04 -29.93
N ASP A 654 -19.16 -3.67 -29.15
CA ASP A 654 -20.58 -3.56 -29.53
C ASP A 654 -21.21 -4.87 -30.09
N ALA A 655 -20.62 -6.04 -29.83
CA ALA A 655 -21.20 -7.33 -30.23
C ALA A 655 -22.53 -7.60 -29.48
N LEU A 656 -23.55 -8.05 -30.20
CA LEU A 656 -24.92 -8.25 -29.70
C LEU A 656 -25.43 -9.66 -30.03
N ALA A 657 -25.65 -10.48 -29.02
CA ALA A 657 -26.29 -11.80 -29.11
C ALA A 657 -27.49 -11.82 -28.14
N ASN A 658 -28.67 -11.47 -28.65
CA ASN A 658 -29.83 -11.13 -27.82
C ASN A 658 -30.93 -12.20 -27.75
N GLN A 659 -30.77 -13.32 -28.47
CA GLN A 659 -31.68 -14.48 -28.43
C GLN A 659 -31.01 -15.74 -27.88
N ASP A 660 -31.83 -16.72 -27.52
CA ASP A 660 -31.35 -17.99 -26.98
C ASP A 660 -30.44 -18.74 -27.97
N ASN A 661 -29.28 -19.20 -27.48
CA ASN A 661 -28.21 -19.87 -28.24
C ASN A 661 -27.63 -19.03 -29.39
N SER A 662 -27.82 -17.70 -29.40
CA SER A 662 -27.25 -16.83 -30.44
C SER A 662 -25.76 -16.53 -30.18
N THR A 663 -24.97 -16.45 -31.25
CA THR A 663 -23.51 -16.25 -31.19
C THR A 663 -23.10 -15.09 -32.10
N ALA A 664 -22.60 -14.00 -31.52
CA ALA A 664 -22.08 -12.82 -32.22
C ALA A 664 -20.58 -12.64 -31.90
N ILE A 665 -19.72 -12.70 -32.91
CA ILE A 665 -18.26 -12.60 -32.77
C ILE A 665 -17.73 -11.61 -33.81
N GLY A 666 -17.23 -10.47 -33.34
CA GLY A 666 -16.75 -9.37 -34.18
C GLY A 666 -17.23 -8.00 -33.70
N MET A 667 -16.60 -6.93 -34.19
CA MET A 667 -17.02 -5.56 -33.88
C MET A 667 -18.41 -5.29 -34.48
N ASN A 668 -19.37 -4.83 -33.68
CA ASN A 668 -20.76 -4.60 -34.07
C ASN A 668 -21.45 -5.83 -34.73
N ALA A 669 -20.98 -7.06 -34.45
CA ALA A 669 -21.65 -8.29 -34.87
C ALA A 669 -23.01 -8.45 -34.17
N GLN A 670 -24.04 -8.88 -34.90
CA GLN A 670 -25.44 -8.91 -34.44
C GLN A 670 -26.08 -10.27 -34.73
N ALA A 671 -26.25 -11.10 -33.70
CA ALA A 671 -27.02 -12.34 -33.75
C ALA A 671 -28.37 -12.11 -33.06
N GLU A 672 -29.38 -11.76 -33.87
CA GLU A 672 -30.70 -11.30 -33.41
C GLU A 672 -31.80 -12.36 -33.55
N GLY A 673 -31.48 -13.51 -34.16
CA GLY A 673 -32.35 -14.69 -34.25
C GLY A 673 -31.98 -15.78 -33.24
N THR A 674 -32.96 -16.56 -32.81
CA THR A 674 -32.73 -17.76 -31.97
C THR A 674 -31.82 -18.74 -32.73
N GLN A 675 -30.77 -19.27 -32.06
CA GLN A 675 -29.70 -20.06 -32.68
C GLN A 675 -28.92 -19.38 -33.83
N ALA A 676 -29.06 -18.05 -34.02
CA ALA A 676 -28.35 -17.36 -35.08
C ALA A 676 -26.84 -17.21 -34.77
N THR A 677 -26.00 -17.30 -35.80
CA THR A 677 -24.55 -17.12 -35.70
C THR A 677 -24.10 -15.99 -36.62
N ALA A 678 -23.45 -14.97 -36.07
CA ALA A 678 -22.89 -13.83 -36.77
C ALA A 678 -21.38 -13.71 -36.45
N LEU A 679 -20.53 -14.04 -37.42
CA LEU A 679 -19.07 -14.08 -37.28
C LEU A 679 -18.41 -13.11 -38.27
N GLY A 680 -17.98 -11.94 -37.79
CA GLY A 680 -17.34 -10.91 -38.60
C GLY A 680 -17.70 -9.49 -38.12
N SER A 681 -16.88 -8.50 -38.46
CA SER A 681 -17.22 -7.10 -38.23
C SER A 681 -18.50 -6.73 -38.99
N LEU A 682 -19.48 -6.11 -38.33
CA LEU A 682 -20.79 -5.77 -38.90
C LEU A 682 -21.60 -6.97 -39.45
N ALA A 683 -21.24 -8.22 -39.14
CA ALA A 683 -22.01 -9.40 -39.55
C ALA A 683 -23.37 -9.42 -38.83
N ARG A 684 -24.46 -9.69 -39.54
CA ARG A 684 -25.83 -9.66 -38.99
C ARG A 684 -26.61 -10.93 -39.36
N ALA A 685 -26.99 -11.72 -38.36
CA ALA A 685 -27.85 -12.89 -38.51
C ALA A 685 -29.13 -12.69 -37.70
N SER A 686 -30.19 -12.23 -38.37
CA SER A 686 -31.47 -11.87 -37.72
C SER A 686 -32.57 -12.93 -37.89
N GLY A 687 -32.38 -13.92 -38.78
CA GLY A 687 -33.29 -15.05 -38.93
C GLY A 687 -33.07 -16.17 -37.91
N GLU A 688 -34.11 -16.97 -37.65
CA GLU A 688 -33.99 -18.20 -36.85
C GLU A 688 -32.97 -19.17 -37.46
N SER A 689 -32.03 -19.66 -36.65
CA SER A 689 -30.90 -20.50 -37.07
C SER A 689 -30.10 -19.94 -38.27
N ALA A 690 -30.12 -18.63 -38.49
CA ALA A 690 -29.41 -17.99 -39.60
C ALA A 690 -27.90 -17.89 -39.33
N THR A 691 -27.08 -18.04 -40.37
CA THR A 691 -25.62 -18.02 -40.26
C THR A 691 -25.03 -16.94 -41.16
N ALA A 692 -24.50 -15.86 -40.58
CA ALA A 692 -23.75 -14.80 -41.27
C ALA A 692 -22.26 -14.92 -40.93
N VAL A 693 -21.38 -15.06 -41.93
CA VAL A 693 -19.93 -15.19 -41.75
C VAL A 693 -19.19 -14.31 -42.74
N GLY A 694 -18.37 -13.37 -42.25
CA GLY A 694 -17.65 -12.38 -43.03
C GLY A 694 -18.06 -10.95 -42.70
N GLU A 695 -17.20 -9.98 -43.03
CA GLU A 695 -17.49 -8.56 -42.77
C GLU A 695 -18.75 -8.11 -43.54
N GLY A 696 -19.70 -7.50 -42.83
CA GLY A 696 -20.96 -7.03 -43.41
C GLY A 696 -21.81 -8.13 -44.06
N ALA A 697 -21.63 -9.40 -43.69
CA ALA A 697 -22.49 -10.48 -44.15
C ALA A 697 -23.86 -10.40 -43.46
N GLU A 698 -24.96 -10.54 -44.21
CA GLU A 698 -26.33 -10.41 -43.71
C GLU A 698 -27.18 -11.64 -44.00
N ALA A 699 -27.56 -12.39 -42.96
CA ALA A 699 -28.44 -13.56 -43.01
C ALA A 699 -29.79 -13.23 -42.33
N LEU A 700 -30.70 -12.62 -43.09
CA LEU A 700 -31.91 -11.97 -42.56
C LEU A 700 -33.16 -12.85 -42.58
N ALA A 701 -33.09 -14.05 -43.16
CA ALA A 701 -34.22 -14.99 -43.25
C ALA A 701 -33.98 -16.28 -42.44
N ASN A 702 -35.06 -16.97 -42.05
CA ASN A 702 -34.95 -18.19 -41.26
C ASN A 702 -34.25 -19.31 -42.06
N TYR A 703 -33.39 -20.05 -41.36
CA TYR A 703 -32.54 -21.13 -41.87
C TYR A 703 -31.63 -20.70 -43.04
N SER A 704 -31.26 -19.41 -43.12
CA SER A 704 -30.39 -18.88 -44.17
C SER A 704 -28.90 -18.96 -43.84
N SER A 705 -28.05 -18.91 -44.85
CA SER A 705 -26.59 -18.83 -44.71
C SER A 705 -26.00 -17.80 -45.65
N ALA A 706 -25.36 -16.76 -45.13
CA ALA A 706 -24.66 -15.72 -45.88
C ALA A 706 -23.17 -15.73 -45.49
N VAL A 707 -22.31 -16.22 -46.38
CA VAL A 707 -20.89 -16.50 -46.09
C VAL A 707 -20.01 -15.79 -47.13
N GLY A 708 -19.15 -14.89 -46.68
CA GLY A 708 -18.31 -14.03 -47.50
C GLY A 708 -18.58 -12.55 -47.25
N LEU A 709 -17.57 -11.70 -47.46
CA LEU A 709 -17.67 -10.26 -47.22
C LEU A 709 -18.80 -9.63 -48.04
N GLY A 710 -19.75 -8.99 -47.37
CA GLY A 710 -20.94 -8.38 -47.98
C GLY A 710 -21.94 -9.36 -48.60
N ALA A 711 -21.88 -10.67 -48.29
CA ALA A 711 -22.86 -11.66 -48.74
C ALA A 711 -24.23 -11.41 -48.08
N ILE A 712 -25.34 -11.58 -48.80
CA ILE A 712 -26.70 -11.26 -48.31
C ILE A 712 -27.67 -12.40 -48.63
N VAL A 713 -28.42 -12.85 -47.62
CA VAL A 713 -29.70 -13.53 -47.79
C VAL A 713 -30.77 -12.65 -47.17
N ASP A 714 -31.58 -12.04 -48.03
CA ASP A 714 -32.53 -10.99 -47.68
C ASP A 714 -33.78 -11.56 -46.96
N THR A 715 -34.51 -10.69 -46.28
CA THR A 715 -35.78 -10.99 -45.62
C THR A 715 -36.76 -11.68 -46.59
N GLY A 716 -37.36 -12.79 -46.16
CA GLY A 716 -38.23 -13.60 -47.03
C GLY A 716 -37.51 -14.50 -48.04
N ALA A 717 -36.19 -14.63 -48.01
CA ALA A 717 -35.44 -15.68 -48.71
C ALA A 717 -35.14 -16.88 -47.80
N SER A 718 -36.19 -17.46 -47.20
CA SER A 718 -36.09 -18.59 -46.25
C SER A 718 -35.34 -19.78 -46.86
N LYS A 719 -34.42 -20.38 -46.10
CA LYS A 719 -33.49 -21.43 -46.58
C LYS A 719 -32.56 -21.00 -47.73
N GLY A 720 -32.38 -19.69 -47.94
CA GLY A 720 -31.44 -19.16 -48.92
C GLY A 720 -29.98 -19.34 -48.51
N THR A 721 -29.11 -19.66 -49.46
CA THR A 721 -27.65 -19.77 -49.27
C THR A 721 -26.91 -18.80 -50.19
N ALA A 722 -26.19 -17.84 -49.64
CA ALA A 722 -25.25 -16.97 -50.36
C ALA A 722 -23.80 -17.29 -49.92
N LEU A 723 -22.93 -17.69 -50.85
CA LEU A 723 -21.53 -18.03 -50.57
C LEU A 723 -20.58 -17.33 -51.56
N GLY A 724 -19.87 -16.31 -51.09
CA GLY A 724 -18.88 -15.53 -51.84
C GLY A 724 -19.01 -14.02 -51.61
N TYR A 725 -17.95 -13.27 -51.94
CA TYR A 725 -17.93 -11.79 -51.89
C TYR A 725 -19.16 -11.20 -52.58
N GLN A 726 -19.99 -10.46 -51.85
CA GLN A 726 -21.24 -9.88 -52.35
C GLN A 726 -22.21 -10.84 -53.07
N ALA A 727 -22.20 -12.15 -52.77
CA ALA A 727 -23.23 -13.08 -53.24
C ALA A 727 -24.59 -12.74 -52.63
N LYS A 728 -25.70 -12.84 -53.38
CA LYS A 728 -27.03 -12.37 -52.94
C LYS A 728 -28.17 -13.35 -53.27
N VAL A 729 -28.96 -13.71 -52.26
CA VAL A 729 -30.28 -14.31 -52.44
C VAL A 729 -31.31 -13.28 -51.97
N LEU A 730 -32.13 -12.77 -52.89
CA LEU A 730 -33.03 -11.63 -52.66
C LEU A 730 -34.42 -12.07 -52.16
N ALA A 731 -35.17 -11.15 -51.56
CA ALA A 731 -36.51 -11.40 -51.05
C ALA A 731 -37.41 -12.16 -52.04
N GLY A 732 -38.06 -13.24 -51.58
CA GLY A 732 -38.89 -14.13 -52.40
C GLY A 732 -38.13 -15.29 -53.07
N ALA A 733 -36.80 -15.30 -53.07
CA ALA A 733 -35.99 -16.44 -53.51
C ALA A 733 -35.84 -17.50 -52.40
N GLU A 734 -36.96 -18.06 -51.94
CA GLU A 734 -36.96 -19.17 -50.99
C GLU A 734 -36.28 -20.41 -51.57
N ASN A 735 -35.57 -21.17 -50.73
CA ASN A 735 -34.91 -22.43 -51.09
C ASN A 735 -33.92 -22.28 -52.28
N SER A 736 -33.23 -21.13 -52.37
CA SER A 736 -32.34 -20.77 -53.48
C SER A 736 -30.88 -20.59 -53.06
N MET A 737 -29.95 -20.71 -54.01
CA MET A 737 -28.49 -20.68 -53.76
C MET A 737 -27.74 -19.75 -54.72
N ALA A 738 -26.96 -18.81 -54.18
CA ALA A 738 -26.03 -17.95 -54.90
C ALA A 738 -24.59 -18.27 -54.48
N LEU A 739 -23.77 -18.81 -55.39
CA LEU A 739 -22.42 -19.30 -55.14
C LEU A 739 -21.42 -18.62 -56.07
N GLY A 740 -20.49 -17.85 -55.52
CA GLY A 740 -19.46 -17.10 -56.24
C GLY A 740 -19.66 -15.58 -56.15
N ALA A 741 -18.59 -14.83 -56.38
CA ALA A 741 -18.56 -13.38 -56.16
C ALA A 741 -19.60 -12.64 -57.01
N SER A 742 -20.41 -11.78 -56.37
CA SER A 742 -21.51 -11.03 -56.99
C SER A 742 -22.55 -11.89 -57.72
N SER A 743 -22.66 -13.18 -57.40
CA SER A 743 -23.77 -14.03 -57.86
C SER A 743 -25.10 -13.57 -57.24
N GLN A 744 -26.21 -13.72 -57.96
CA GLN A 744 -27.52 -13.22 -57.54
C GLN A 744 -28.66 -14.17 -57.92
N VAL A 745 -29.55 -14.45 -56.97
CA VAL A 745 -30.81 -15.14 -57.22
C VAL A 745 -31.99 -14.34 -56.69
N SER A 746 -33.02 -14.17 -57.51
CA SER A 746 -34.34 -13.61 -57.15
C SER A 746 -35.52 -14.53 -57.51
N GLY A 747 -35.28 -15.65 -58.20
CA GLY A 747 -36.27 -16.72 -58.35
C GLY A 747 -36.26 -17.71 -57.17
N ALA A 748 -37.42 -18.24 -56.79
CA ALA A 748 -37.53 -19.30 -55.78
C ALA A 748 -37.10 -20.68 -56.33
N ASN A 749 -36.52 -21.52 -55.49
CA ASN A 749 -35.99 -22.85 -55.82
C ASN A 749 -34.92 -22.84 -56.94
N SER A 750 -34.10 -21.79 -56.99
CA SER A 750 -33.17 -21.49 -58.08
C SER A 750 -31.71 -21.42 -57.61
N MET A 751 -30.77 -21.62 -58.54
CA MET A 751 -29.34 -21.76 -58.24
C MET A 751 -28.48 -20.97 -59.22
N ALA A 752 -27.62 -20.09 -58.72
CA ALA A 752 -26.61 -19.38 -59.50
C ALA A 752 -25.21 -19.77 -59.01
N ILE A 753 -24.37 -20.33 -59.88
CA ILE A 753 -22.99 -20.72 -59.59
C ILE A 753 -22.06 -19.99 -60.56
N GLY A 754 -21.20 -19.12 -60.05
CA GLY A 754 -20.19 -18.39 -60.82
C GLY A 754 -20.19 -16.89 -60.54
N MET A 755 -19.07 -16.24 -60.84
CA MET A 755 -18.93 -14.79 -60.69
C MET A 755 -20.00 -14.05 -61.52
N ASN A 756 -20.75 -13.12 -60.93
CA ASN A 756 -21.87 -12.41 -61.57
C ASN A 756 -23.02 -13.31 -62.11
N ALA A 757 -23.11 -14.59 -61.75
CA ALA A 757 -24.19 -15.46 -62.23
C ALA A 757 -25.55 -14.97 -61.71
N GLN A 758 -26.58 -14.88 -62.57
CA GLN A 758 -27.88 -14.26 -62.26
C GLN A 758 -29.06 -15.17 -62.58
N VAL A 759 -29.96 -15.41 -61.61
CA VAL A 759 -31.19 -16.17 -61.84
C VAL A 759 -32.42 -15.45 -61.27
N SER A 760 -33.29 -14.95 -62.16
CA SER A 760 -34.59 -14.38 -61.81
C SER A 760 -35.78 -15.28 -62.17
N GLY A 761 -35.58 -16.29 -63.02
CA GLY A 761 -36.56 -17.37 -63.19
C GLY A 761 -36.62 -18.27 -61.96
N ALA A 762 -37.81 -18.74 -61.57
CA ALA A 762 -37.95 -19.76 -60.52
C ALA A 762 -37.60 -21.16 -61.05
N LYS A 763 -37.17 -22.07 -60.16
CA LYS A 763 -36.78 -23.46 -60.49
C LYS A 763 -35.66 -23.55 -61.54
N SER A 764 -34.79 -22.55 -61.59
CA SER A 764 -33.83 -22.33 -62.69
C SER A 764 -32.38 -22.32 -62.21
N VAL A 765 -31.45 -22.65 -63.11
CA VAL A 765 -30.04 -22.94 -62.77
C VAL A 765 -29.07 -22.24 -63.72
N ALA A 766 -28.26 -21.30 -63.22
CA ALA A 766 -27.13 -20.71 -63.94
C ALA A 766 -25.80 -21.30 -63.42
N ILE A 767 -24.94 -21.82 -64.30
CA ILE A 767 -23.61 -22.33 -63.95
C ILE A 767 -22.58 -21.75 -64.92
N GLY A 768 -21.88 -20.71 -64.51
CA GLY A 768 -20.82 -20.04 -65.26
C GLY A 768 -20.65 -18.58 -64.85
N LYS A 769 -19.45 -18.02 -65.05
CA LYS A 769 -19.23 -16.57 -64.90
C LYS A 769 -20.14 -15.81 -65.89
N ASP A 770 -20.81 -14.76 -65.42
CA ASP A 770 -21.77 -13.95 -66.18
C ASP A 770 -22.94 -14.76 -66.79
N ALA A 771 -23.22 -15.98 -66.31
CA ALA A 771 -24.33 -16.82 -66.80
C ALA A 771 -25.68 -16.33 -66.24
N LYS A 772 -26.73 -16.36 -67.06
CA LYS A 772 -27.99 -15.66 -66.76
C LYS A 772 -29.23 -16.49 -67.12
N VAL A 773 -30.20 -16.58 -66.21
CA VAL A 773 -31.52 -17.20 -66.48
C VAL A 773 -32.66 -16.30 -66.02
N SER A 774 -33.55 -15.92 -66.94
CA SER A 774 -34.77 -15.14 -66.63
C SER A 774 -36.08 -15.87 -66.94
N VAL A 775 -35.99 -17.12 -67.40
CA VAL A 775 -37.14 -17.99 -67.71
C VAL A 775 -37.28 -19.05 -66.62
N GLU A 776 -38.50 -19.48 -66.31
CA GLU A 776 -38.76 -20.55 -65.33
C GLU A 776 -38.25 -21.92 -65.82
N ASN A 777 -37.95 -22.84 -64.90
CA ASN A 777 -37.52 -24.23 -65.16
C ASN A 777 -36.35 -24.36 -66.17
N SER A 778 -35.48 -23.36 -66.24
CA SER A 778 -34.50 -23.19 -67.32
C SER A 778 -33.06 -23.23 -66.81
N VAL A 779 -32.12 -23.62 -67.67
CA VAL A 779 -30.72 -23.85 -67.33
C VAL A 779 -29.82 -23.04 -68.26
N ALA A 780 -28.84 -22.32 -67.72
CA ALA A 780 -27.75 -21.69 -68.49
C ALA A 780 -26.40 -22.27 -68.04
N LEU A 781 -25.67 -22.89 -68.97
CA LEU A 781 -24.43 -23.62 -68.69
C LEU A 781 -23.25 -23.04 -69.49
N GLY A 782 -22.20 -22.63 -68.79
CA GLY A 782 -20.99 -22.00 -69.35
C GLY A 782 -20.95 -20.48 -69.18
N GLN A 783 -19.76 -19.89 -69.36
CA GLN A 783 -19.55 -18.45 -69.22
C GLN A 783 -20.46 -17.66 -70.18
N GLY A 784 -21.16 -16.64 -69.67
CA GLY A 784 -22.02 -15.74 -70.47
C GLY A 784 -23.23 -16.43 -71.11
N SER A 785 -23.49 -17.70 -70.78
CA SER A 785 -24.66 -18.41 -71.31
C SER A 785 -25.93 -17.77 -70.80
N GLU A 786 -26.89 -17.52 -71.68
CA GLU A 786 -28.13 -16.84 -71.35
C GLU A 786 -29.35 -17.68 -71.74
N ALA A 787 -30.24 -17.88 -70.78
CA ALA A 787 -31.57 -18.43 -70.94
C ALA A 787 -32.59 -17.32 -70.66
N SER A 788 -32.78 -16.47 -71.65
CA SER A 788 -33.77 -15.39 -71.69
C SER A 788 -34.52 -15.39 -73.03
N GLY A 789 -35.61 -14.62 -73.12
CA GLY A 789 -36.53 -14.64 -74.27
C GLY A 789 -37.92 -15.19 -73.90
N ASN A 790 -38.81 -15.28 -74.88
CA ASN A 790 -40.15 -15.85 -74.69
C ASN A 790 -40.13 -17.33 -75.07
N LEU A 791 -40.71 -18.21 -74.23
CA LEU A 791 -40.82 -19.64 -74.54
C LEU A 791 -41.59 -19.91 -75.85
N ASN A 792 -42.49 -19.00 -76.25
CA ASN A 792 -43.20 -19.06 -77.52
C ASN A 792 -42.27 -18.98 -78.74
N ASP A 793 -41.14 -18.27 -78.64
CA ASP A 793 -40.20 -18.07 -79.75
C ASP A 793 -39.41 -19.35 -80.07
N TYR A 794 -39.36 -20.30 -79.12
CA TYR A 794 -38.74 -21.62 -79.26
C TYR A 794 -39.73 -22.72 -79.65
N ASN A 795 -41.01 -22.40 -79.87
CA ASN A 795 -42.04 -23.39 -80.21
C ASN A 795 -42.08 -23.69 -81.72
N VAL A 796 -41.34 -24.72 -82.14
CA VAL A 796 -41.31 -25.20 -83.53
C VAL A 796 -42.20 -26.45 -83.68
N MET A 797 -43.46 -26.25 -84.10
CA MET A 797 -44.41 -27.35 -84.38
C MET A 797 -44.22 -28.00 -85.76
N SER A 798 -43.70 -27.25 -86.73
CA SER A 798 -43.49 -27.72 -88.10
C SER A 798 -42.34 -27.00 -88.79
N LEU A 799 -41.57 -27.72 -89.61
CA LEU A 799 -40.53 -27.16 -90.46
C LEU A 799 -41.03 -27.07 -91.91
N THR A 800 -41.14 -25.84 -92.44
CA THR A 800 -41.43 -25.59 -93.86
C THR A 800 -40.13 -25.46 -94.62
N ILE A 801 -39.87 -26.35 -95.60
CA ILE A 801 -38.71 -26.23 -96.50
C ILE A 801 -39.14 -25.38 -97.71
N PRO A 802 -38.63 -24.14 -97.90
CA PRO A 802 -39.21 -23.18 -98.85
C PRO A 802 -39.27 -23.64 -100.30
N ASN A 803 -38.33 -24.48 -100.73
CA ASN A 803 -38.24 -24.96 -102.11
C ASN A 803 -39.04 -26.24 -102.39
N LEU A 804 -39.76 -26.79 -101.39
CA LEU A 804 -40.52 -28.05 -101.50
C LEU A 804 -42.03 -27.90 -101.21
N ASN A 805 -42.50 -26.72 -100.77
CA ASN A 805 -43.90 -26.46 -100.36
C ASN A 805 -44.50 -27.53 -99.44
N SER A 806 -43.65 -28.20 -98.64
CA SER A 806 -43.99 -29.33 -97.79
C SER A 806 -43.71 -28.96 -96.34
N ASN A 807 -44.72 -29.10 -95.49
CA ASN A 807 -44.60 -28.88 -94.04
C ASN A 807 -44.32 -30.21 -93.37
N TYR A 808 -43.18 -30.32 -92.71
CA TYR A 808 -42.82 -31.50 -91.93
C TYR A 808 -43.18 -31.26 -90.47
N SER A 809 -44.11 -32.04 -89.93
CA SER A 809 -44.37 -32.06 -88.48
C SER A 809 -43.13 -32.56 -87.75
N VAL A 810 -42.70 -31.84 -86.72
CA VAL A 810 -41.56 -32.20 -85.87
C VAL A 810 -42.02 -32.54 -84.47
N SER A 811 -41.31 -33.42 -83.79
CA SER A 811 -41.68 -33.91 -82.46
C SER A 811 -41.06 -33.04 -81.37
N GLY A 812 -41.90 -32.23 -80.72
CA GLY A 812 -41.56 -31.44 -79.54
C GLY A 812 -42.85 -30.96 -78.89
N GLY A 813 -42.94 -31.06 -77.56
CA GLY A 813 -44.02 -30.40 -76.80
C GLY A 813 -43.75 -28.90 -76.65
N TRP A 814 -44.68 -28.19 -76.01
CA TRP A 814 -44.38 -26.85 -75.50
C TRP A 814 -43.18 -26.94 -74.52
N PRO A 815 -42.09 -26.20 -74.72
CA PRO A 815 -40.93 -26.29 -73.85
C PRO A 815 -41.25 -25.71 -72.47
N SER A 816 -41.20 -26.54 -71.42
CA SER A 816 -41.41 -26.12 -70.02
C SER A 816 -40.33 -25.16 -69.49
N GLY A 817 -39.21 -25.08 -70.19
CA GLY A 817 -38.00 -24.31 -69.93
C GLY A 817 -36.97 -24.58 -71.04
N ILE A 818 -35.85 -23.87 -71.03
CA ILE A 818 -34.77 -24.00 -72.02
C ILE A 818 -33.43 -24.36 -71.38
N VAL A 819 -32.63 -25.19 -72.05
CA VAL A 819 -31.23 -25.49 -71.68
C VAL A 819 -30.31 -24.75 -72.65
N SER A 820 -29.75 -23.63 -72.20
CA SER A 820 -28.84 -22.79 -72.98
C SER A 820 -27.38 -23.10 -72.66
N VAL A 821 -26.58 -23.34 -73.70
CA VAL A 821 -25.12 -23.51 -73.60
C VAL A 821 -24.36 -22.27 -74.10
N GLY A 822 -25.05 -21.14 -74.32
CA GLY A 822 -24.46 -19.97 -74.95
C GLY A 822 -25.38 -18.76 -75.03
N ASN A 823 -25.10 -17.84 -75.96
CA ASN A 823 -25.96 -16.71 -76.31
C ASN A 823 -25.78 -16.36 -77.81
N ASP A 824 -26.34 -15.22 -78.26
CA ASP A 824 -26.29 -14.77 -79.67
C ASP A 824 -24.87 -14.50 -80.21
N LYS A 825 -23.89 -14.29 -79.33
CA LYS A 825 -22.47 -13.99 -79.64
C LYS A 825 -21.51 -15.11 -79.21
N VAL A 826 -21.93 -15.95 -78.28
CA VAL A 826 -21.11 -16.99 -77.62
C VAL A 826 -21.82 -18.33 -77.73
N VAL A 827 -21.74 -18.95 -78.91
CA VAL A 827 -22.27 -20.31 -79.14
C VAL A 827 -21.23 -21.38 -78.74
N ARG A 828 -21.68 -22.58 -78.37
CA ARG A 828 -20.82 -23.72 -78.01
C ARG A 828 -21.20 -24.97 -78.77
N THR A 829 -20.21 -25.80 -79.07
CA THR A 829 -20.41 -27.17 -79.54
C THR A 829 -20.79 -28.07 -78.37
N ILE A 830 -21.79 -28.92 -78.57
CA ILE A 830 -22.09 -30.03 -77.65
C ILE A 830 -21.43 -31.28 -78.24
N THR A 831 -20.33 -31.73 -77.63
CA THR A 831 -19.55 -32.89 -78.08
C THR A 831 -19.97 -34.16 -77.34
N ASN A 832 -19.52 -35.32 -77.82
CA ASN A 832 -19.86 -36.65 -77.28
C ASN A 832 -21.37 -36.99 -77.25
N VAL A 833 -22.19 -36.28 -78.04
CA VAL A 833 -23.60 -36.63 -78.27
C VAL A 833 -23.67 -37.94 -79.07
N ALA A 834 -24.17 -39.00 -78.44
CA ALA A 834 -24.46 -40.26 -79.10
C ALA A 834 -25.50 -40.08 -80.22
N ALA A 835 -25.59 -41.03 -81.16
CA ALA A 835 -26.61 -40.93 -82.21
C ALA A 835 -28.02 -41.06 -81.60
N GLY A 836 -28.92 -40.16 -82.01
CA GLY A 836 -30.31 -40.17 -81.55
C GLY A 836 -31.14 -41.27 -82.21
N ARG A 837 -32.37 -41.47 -81.71
CA ARG A 837 -33.38 -42.26 -82.42
C ARG A 837 -33.94 -41.40 -83.56
N VAL A 838 -33.69 -41.78 -84.82
CA VAL A 838 -34.27 -41.07 -85.98
C VAL A 838 -35.67 -41.62 -86.28
N THR A 839 -36.69 -41.11 -85.57
CA THR A 839 -38.11 -41.48 -85.78
C THR A 839 -39.03 -40.25 -85.70
N PRO A 840 -40.26 -40.30 -86.26
CA PRO A 840 -41.19 -39.15 -86.26
C PRO A 840 -41.66 -38.65 -84.88
N THR A 841 -41.39 -39.40 -83.82
CA THR A 841 -41.77 -39.07 -82.42
C THR A 841 -40.56 -38.97 -81.50
N SER A 842 -39.36 -38.79 -82.07
CA SER A 842 -38.14 -38.66 -81.28
C SER A 842 -37.93 -37.23 -80.79
N THR A 843 -37.40 -37.11 -79.57
CA THR A 843 -36.96 -35.85 -78.96
C THR A 843 -35.48 -35.94 -78.56
N ASP A 844 -34.73 -36.87 -79.14
CA ASP A 844 -33.30 -37.03 -78.90
C ASP A 844 -32.52 -35.95 -79.65
N ALA A 845 -31.36 -35.54 -79.12
CA ALA A 845 -30.44 -34.67 -79.85
C ALA A 845 -29.80 -35.42 -81.03
N VAL A 846 -29.86 -34.85 -82.22
CA VAL A 846 -29.25 -35.39 -83.44
C VAL A 846 -27.79 -34.93 -83.54
N ASN A 847 -26.86 -35.84 -83.75
CA ASN A 847 -25.44 -35.53 -83.85
C ASN A 847 -24.97 -35.31 -85.31
N GLY A 848 -23.74 -34.82 -85.45
CA GLY A 848 -23.16 -34.48 -86.77
C GLY A 848 -23.05 -35.67 -87.73
N SER A 849 -22.94 -36.91 -87.25
CA SER A 849 -22.85 -38.09 -88.12
C SER A 849 -24.20 -38.49 -88.74
N GLU A 850 -25.30 -38.30 -88.01
CA GLU A 850 -26.65 -38.54 -88.49
C GLU A 850 -27.04 -37.51 -89.56
N LEU A 851 -26.80 -36.23 -89.29
CA LEU A 851 -27.03 -35.17 -90.26
C LEU A 851 -26.13 -35.32 -91.49
N TYR A 852 -24.89 -35.77 -91.32
CA TYR A 852 -23.98 -36.06 -92.44
C TYR A 852 -24.46 -37.24 -93.30
N ALA A 853 -25.02 -38.29 -92.70
CA ALA A 853 -25.64 -39.40 -93.44
C ALA A 853 -26.84 -38.91 -94.29
N VAL A 854 -27.73 -38.10 -93.70
CA VAL A 854 -28.86 -37.48 -94.42
C VAL A 854 -28.37 -36.53 -95.52
N ALA A 855 -27.32 -35.74 -95.27
CA ALA A 855 -26.75 -34.82 -96.25
C ALA A 855 -26.08 -35.53 -97.44
N ILE A 856 -25.41 -36.67 -97.21
CA ILE A 856 -24.89 -37.54 -98.27
C ILE A 856 -26.03 -38.04 -99.16
N GLU A 857 -27.15 -38.46 -98.57
CA GLU A 857 -28.28 -39.00 -99.33
C GLU A 857 -28.99 -37.90 -100.12
N ALA A 858 -29.26 -36.75 -99.50
CA ALA A 858 -29.87 -35.59 -100.14
C ALA A 858 -29.01 -35.05 -101.31
N ALA A 859 -27.68 -35.08 -101.19
CA ALA A 859 -26.76 -34.60 -102.24
C ALA A 859 -26.81 -35.43 -103.54
N LYS A 860 -27.39 -36.65 -103.53
CA LYS A 860 -27.58 -37.46 -104.74
C LYS A 860 -28.76 -36.98 -105.59
N HIS A 861 -29.75 -36.32 -105.00
CA HIS A 861 -31.06 -36.07 -105.63
C HIS A 861 -31.28 -34.59 -106.00
N ALA A 862 -30.56 -34.11 -107.01
CA ALA A 862 -30.71 -32.75 -107.54
C ALA A 862 -31.50 -32.73 -108.88
N THR A 863 -32.77 -32.34 -108.84
CA THR A 863 -33.64 -32.28 -110.03
C THR A 863 -33.54 -30.94 -110.78
N VAL A 864 -33.11 -30.95 -112.04
CA VAL A 864 -33.12 -29.77 -112.91
C VAL A 864 -34.40 -29.74 -113.75
N LYS A 865 -35.33 -28.82 -113.46
CA LYS A 865 -36.44 -28.48 -114.37
C LYS A 865 -35.99 -27.39 -115.35
N ALA A 866 -35.75 -27.76 -116.60
CA ALA A 866 -35.55 -26.80 -117.69
C ALA A 866 -36.86 -26.55 -118.45
N ALA A 867 -37.08 -25.31 -118.89
CA ALA A 867 -38.14 -24.99 -119.84
C ALA A 867 -37.72 -25.41 -121.27
N ALA A 868 -38.70 -25.61 -122.15
CA ALA A 868 -38.44 -25.95 -123.55
C ALA A 868 -37.46 -24.94 -124.20
N ASN A 869 -36.56 -25.45 -125.05
CA ASN A 869 -35.50 -24.70 -125.74
C ASN A 869 -34.40 -24.07 -124.85
N SER A 870 -34.29 -24.45 -123.56
CA SER A 870 -33.15 -24.06 -122.71
C SER A 870 -31.89 -24.87 -123.03
N ARG A 871 -30.75 -24.20 -123.28
CA ARG A 871 -29.45 -24.88 -123.47
C ARG A 871 -28.85 -25.32 -122.12
N ILE A 872 -29.27 -26.48 -121.61
CA ILE A 872 -28.68 -27.07 -120.39
C ILE A 872 -27.18 -27.27 -120.61
N THR A 873 -26.37 -26.54 -119.84
CA THR A 873 -24.91 -26.66 -119.85
C THR A 873 -24.51 -27.31 -118.53
N VAL A 874 -24.21 -28.61 -118.55
CA VAL A 874 -23.75 -29.34 -117.35
C VAL A 874 -22.26 -29.09 -117.17
N ASP A 875 -21.93 -27.99 -116.51
CA ASP A 875 -20.55 -27.68 -116.13
C ASP A 875 -20.19 -28.46 -114.84
N ASN A 876 -19.17 -29.32 -114.94
CA ASN A 876 -18.63 -30.10 -113.81
C ASN A 876 -17.25 -29.57 -113.35
N THR A 877 -17.07 -28.25 -113.38
CA THR A 877 -15.94 -27.56 -112.73
C THR A 877 -16.28 -27.22 -111.27
N GLY A 878 -16.15 -28.22 -110.39
CA GLY A 878 -16.42 -28.04 -108.96
C GLY A 878 -16.06 -29.24 -108.08
N VAL A 879 -16.45 -29.15 -106.80
CA VAL A 879 -16.04 -30.03 -105.68
C VAL A 879 -16.58 -31.49 -105.79
N ASN A 880 -17.31 -31.82 -106.86
CA ASN A 880 -17.95 -33.13 -107.06
C ASN A 880 -17.35 -33.96 -108.20
N LYS A 881 -16.24 -33.52 -108.80
CA LYS A 881 -15.49 -34.28 -109.81
C LYS A 881 -15.08 -35.66 -109.27
N GLY A 882 -15.74 -36.71 -109.75
CA GLY A 882 -15.51 -38.11 -109.35
C GLY A 882 -16.53 -38.72 -108.37
N LYS A 883 -17.56 -37.99 -107.92
CA LYS A 883 -18.51 -38.48 -106.89
C LYS A 883 -19.71 -39.29 -107.40
N GLY A 884 -19.63 -39.91 -108.58
CA GLY A 884 -20.60 -40.91 -109.03
C GLY A 884 -22.07 -40.45 -109.16
N ILE A 885 -22.32 -39.19 -109.54
CA ILE A 885 -23.68 -38.72 -109.85
C ILE A 885 -24.07 -39.24 -111.24
N GLU A 886 -25.13 -40.04 -111.30
CA GLU A 886 -25.62 -40.66 -112.53
C GLU A 886 -26.66 -39.75 -113.23
N TYR A 887 -26.48 -39.52 -114.54
CA TYR A 887 -27.34 -38.65 -115.34
C TYR A 887 -27.87 -39.39 -116.57
N THR A 888 -29.19 -39.59 -116.66
CA THR A 888 -29.83 -40.22 -117.83
C THR A 888 -30.33 -39.15 -118.80
N ILE A 889 -29.85 -39.17 -120.04
CA ILE A 889 -30.26 -38.24 -121.11
C ILE A 889 -30.56 -39.04 -122.38
N GLY A 890 -31.77 -38.91 -122.92
CA GLY A 890 -32.17 -39.50 -124.20
C GLY A 890 -31.88 -38.58 -125.38
N LEU A 891 -31.35 -39.14 -126.47
CA LEU A 891 -31.07 -38.43 -127.73
C LEU A 891 -31.91 -39.01 -128.87
N ASN A 892 -32.14 -38.19 -129.91
CA ASN A 892 -32.60 -38.63 -131.21
C ASN A 892 -31.68 -38.03 -132.29
N THR A 893 -31.40 -38.77 -133.36
CA THR A 893 -30.23 -38.52 -134.22
C THR A 893 -30.50 -38.75 -135.72
N ASP A 894 -30.38 -37.69 -136.52
CA ASP A 894 -30.25 -37.72 -137.98
C ASP A 894 -29.45 -36.46 -138.42
N GLY A 895 -28.43 -36.56 -139.27
CA GLY A 895 -27.63 -35.35 -139.61
C GLY A 895 -26.37 -35.42 -140.50
N LEU A 896 -25.79 -36.59 -140.81
CA LEU A 896 -24.64 -36.79 -141.73
C LEU A 896 -23.26 -36.15 -141.36
N ALA A 897 -22.22 -36.58 -142.07
CA ALA A 897 -20.82 -36.10 -142.05
C ALA A 897 -20.14 -36.39 -143.42
N LYS A 898 -18.89 -35.92 -143.68
CA LYS A 898 -17.93 -36.55 -144.65
C LYS A 898 -16.50 -35.92 -144.75
N SER A 899 -15.50 -36.68 -144.31
CA SER A 899 -14.37 -37.19 -145.12
C SER A 899 -13.51 -36.33 -146.08
N THR A 900 -13.44 -35.00 -146.02
CA THR A 900 -12.51 -34.20 -146.90
C THR A 900 -11.51 -33.29 -146.20
N ASP A 901 -11.72 -32.97 -144.92
CA ASP A 901 -11.20 -31.71 -144.38
C ASP A 901 -9.86 -31.90 -143.65
N GLY A 902 -8.78 -31.38 -144.25
CA GLY A 902 -7.41 -31.44 -143.72
C GLY A 902 -7.02 -30.21 -142.88
N LEU A 903 -5.98 -30.37 -142.07
CA LEU A 903 -5.44 -29.30 -141.21
C LEU A 903 -4.45 -28.40 -141.97
N THR A 904 -4.57 -27.09 -141.77
CA THR A 904 -3.68 -26.06 -142.33
C THR A 904 -3.08 -25.20 -141.23
N PHE A 905 -1.80 -24.87 -141.35
CA PHE A 905 -1.09 -23.92 -140.49
C PHE A 905 -0.47 -22.82 -141.36
N ALA A 906 -0.60 -21.56 -140.93
CA ALA A 906 0.06 -20.41 -141.54
C ALA A 906 1.32 -20.04 -140.76
N GLY A 907 2.38 -19.62 -141.47
CA GLY A 907 3.61 -19.10 -140.87
C GLY A 907 3.56 -17.58 -140.65
N ASP A 908 4.46 -17.09 -139.79
CA ASP A 908 4.46 -15.72 -139.28
C ASP A 908 5.26 -14.72 -140.16
N ASP A 909 5.29 -14.92 -141.49
CA ASP A 909 6.00 -14.02 -142.44
C ASP A 909 5.07 -13.08 -143.23
N GLY A 910 3.77 -13.07 -142.90
CA GLY A 910 2.85 -11.97 -143.20
C GLY A 910 2.52 -11.73 -144.68
N LYS A 911 2.87 -12.64 -145.60
CA LYS A 911 2.59 -12.52 -147.04
C LYS A 911 2.02 -13.81 -147.62
N SER A 912 0.89 -13.70 -148.30
CA SER A 912 0.11 -14.82 -148.85
C SER A 912 0.77 -15.48 -150.07
N ASP A 913 1.84 -16.24 -149.84
CA ASP A 913 2.45 -17.12 -150.86
C ASP A 913 2.10 -18.59 -150.57
N ASN A 914 1.15 -19.12 -151.35
CA ASN A 914 0.69 -20.51 -151.22
C ASN A 914 1.79 -21.55 -151.49
N SER A 915 2.93 -21.18 -152.09
CA SER A 915 4.06 -22.10 -152.29
C SER A 915 4.79 -22.46 -150.99
N LYS A 916 4.61 -21.67 -149.92
CA LYS A 916 5.17 -21.93 -148.58
C LYS A 916 4.21 -22.65 -147.63
N VAL A 917 2.94 -22.88 -148.01
CA VAL A 917 1.94 -23.49 -147.12
C VAL A 917 2.16 -25.00 -147.06
N ILE A 918 2.61 -25.49 -145.91
CA ILE A 918 2.99 -26.88 -145.72
C ILE A 918 1.74 -27.74 -145.48
N SER A 919 1.12 -28.15 -146.58
CA SER A 919 -0.05 -29.04 -146.58
C SER A 919 0.40 -30.50 -146.56
N ARG A 920 0.10 -31.24 -145.49
CA ARG A 920 0.41 -32.68 -145.37
C ARG A 920 -0.86 -33.47 -145.13
N LYS A 921 -0.95 -34.67 -145.73
CA LYS A 921 -2.00 -35.65 -145.41
C LYS A 921 -1.68 -36.32 -144.06
N LEU A 922 -2.64 -37.06 -143.51
CA LEU A 922 -2.61 -37.71 -142.18
C LEU A 922 -1.55 -38.83 -142.01
N ASN A 923 -0.53 -38.86 -142.87
CA ASN A 923 0.43 -39.95 -143.04
C ASN A 923 1.73 -39.50 -143.75
N GLU A 924 2.21 -38.27 -143.51
CA GLU A 924 3.45 -37.70 -144.10
C GLU A 924 4.25 -36.82 -143.09
N GLN A 925 5.59 -36.74 -143.22
CA GLN A 925 6.53 -36.15 -142.23
C GLN A 925 7.23 -34.84 -142.69
N LEU A 926 7.59 -33.93 -141.77
CA LEU A 926 8.08 -32.56 -142.06
C LEU A 926 9.28 -32.09 -141.18
N ASN A 927 10.23 -31.32 -141.76
CA ASN A 927 11.41 -30.75 -141.08
C ASN A 927 11.68 -29.28 -141.57
N ILE A 928 12.18 -28.35 -140.72
CA ILE A 928 12.43 -26.90 -141.04
C ILE A 928 13.62 -26.33 -140.21
N VAL A 929 14.51 -25.48 -140.76
CA VAL A 929 15.65 -24.83 -140.04
C VAL A 929 15.97 -23.39 -140.53
N GLY A 930 16.54 -22.53 -139.67
CA GLY A 930 17.15 -21.22 -140.04
C GLY A 930 16.93 -20.08 -139.03
N GLY A 931 17.79 -19.04 -139.06
CA GLY A 931 17.66 -17.83 -138.23
C GLY A 931 18.66 -16.72 -138.63
N ALA A 932 18.40 -15.47 -138.20
CA ALA A 932 19.22 -14.26 -138.43
C ALA A 932 19.22 -13.38 -137.16
N THR A 933 20.26 -12.64 -136.70
CA THR A 933 21.48 -12.03 -137.28
C THR A 933 21.38 -10.57 -137.77
N GLU A 934 20.68 -9.70 -137.03
CA GLU A 934 21.26 -8.43 -136.49
C GLU A 934 20.30 -7.80 -135.44
N THR A 935 20.62 -6.61 -134.92
CA THR A 935 20.22 -6.12 -133.58
C THR A 935 18.72 -5.90 -133.35
N VAL A 936 18.19 -6.48 -132.25
CA VAL A 936 16.97 -6.04 -131.56
C VAL A 936 17.12 -6.30 -130.05
N ASP A 937 16.49 -5.47 -129.23
CA ASP A 937 16.80 -5.28 -127.81
C ASP A 937 15.62 -5.55 -126.86
N ALA A 938 15.86 -6.41 -125.85
CA ALA A 938 14.94 -6.85 -124.78
C ALA A 938 13.67 -7.66 -125.20
N ALA A 939 13.21 -8.69 -124.48
CA ALA A 939 13.83 -9.48 -123.40
C ALA A 939 13.16 -10.88 -123.23
N ASN A 940 13.92 -11.83 -122.68
CA ASN A 940 13.49 -13.03 -121.93
C ASN A 940 12.89 -14.28 -122.64
N ILE A 941 12.55 -14.29 -123.93
CA ILE A 941 12.16 -15.55 -124.64
C ILE A 941 12.82 -15.63 -126.03
N GLY A 942 13.30 -16.82 -126.42
CA GLY A 942 13.80 -17.14 -127.76
C GLY A 942 13.74 -18.64 -128.06
N VAL A 943 13.67 -19.01 -129.35
CA VAL A 943 13.51 -20.40 -129.81
C VAL A 943 14.67 -20.78 -130.73
N VAL A 944 15.30 -21.94 -130.50
CA VAL A 944 16.43 -22.43 -131.31
C VAL A 944 16.27 -23.94 -131.56
N ARG A 945 16.41 -24.35 -132.83
CA ARG A 945 16.42 -25.75 -133.28
C ARG A 945 17.83 -26.35 -133.20
N LYS A 946 17.92 -27.68 -133.05
CA LYS A 946 19.16 -28.45 -133.28
C LYS A 946 19.10 -29.38 -134.50
N ASP A 947 20.25 -29.90 -134.88
CA ASP A 947 20.44 -30.79 -136.05
C ASP A 947 19.95 -32.23 -135.82
N ASP A 948 19.51 -32.54 -134.59
CA ASP A 948 18.81 -33.79 -134.22
C ASP A 948 17.28 -33.70 -134.44
N ASP A 949 16.81 -32.67 -135.15
CA ASP A 949 15.40 -32.34 -135.40
C ASP A 949 14.55 -32.15 -134.12
N THR A 950 15.18 -31.92 -132.95
CA THR A 950 14.47 -31.53 -131.72
C THR A 950 14.36 -30.01 -131.58
N LEU A 951 13.20 -29.56 -131.05
CA LEU A 951 12.97 -28.18 -130.64
C LEU A 951 13.15 -28.05 -129.12
N ASN A 952 14.01 -27.15 -128.67
CA ASN A 952 14.26 -26.94 -127.23
C ASN A 952 13.93 -25.50 -126.82
N ILE A 953 13.01 -25.37 -125.85
CA ILE A 953 12.71 -24.10 -125.18
C ILE A 953 13.64 -23.95 -123.99
N ARG A 954 14.31 -22.79 -123.84
CA ARG A 954 15.15 -22.48 -122.67
C ARG A 954 14.81 -21.09 -122.15
N LEU A 955 14.48 -21.02 -120.86
CA LEU A 955 14.28 -19.77 -120.12
C LEU A 955 15.63 -19.16 -119.73
N ALA A 956 15.67 -17.84 -119.58
CA ALA A 956 16.81 -17.16 -118.97
C ALA A 956 16.96 -17.59 -117.50
N LYS A 957 18.21 -17.71 -117.02
CA LYS A 957 18.50 -18.11 -115.63
C LYS A 957 18.27 -16.96 -114.64
N ASP A 958 18.44 -15.73 -115.10
CA ASP A 958 18.38 -14.50 -114.33
C ASP A 958 17.53 -13.49 -115.11
N ILE A 959 16.62 -12.77 -114.43
CA ILE A 959 15.75 -11.75 -115.04
C ILE A 959 16.19 -10.37 -114.53
N THR A 960 16.49 -9.45 -115.45
CA THR A 960 16.94 -8.08 -115.16
C THR A 960 16.02 -7.05 -115.84
N GLY A 961 16.03 -5.80 -115.35
CA GLY A 961 15.21 -4.71 -115.91
C GLY A 961 13.82 -4.50 -115.28
N LEU A 962 13.54 -5.06 -114.11
CA LEU A 962 12.31 -4.79 -113.35
C LEU A 962 12.40 -3.48 -112.56
N ASN A 963 11.74 -2.43 -113.04
CA ASN A 963 11.74 -1.10 -112.40
C ASN A 963 10.76 -0.97 -111.22
N SER A 964 9.89 -1.95 -110.99
CA SER A 964 9.13 -2.12 -109.74
C SER A 964 8.64 -3.56 -109.61
N LEU A 965 8.53 -4.07 -108.37
CA LEU A 965 7.99 -5.38 -108.07
C LEU A 965 7.10 -5.28 -106.82
N GLN A 966 5.80 -5.47 -106.96
CA GLN A 966 4.90 -5.69 -105.82
C GLN A 966 4.78 -7.19 -105.56
N ALA A 967 5.45 -7.66 -104.50
CA ALA A 967 5.34 -9.02 -103.98
C ALA A 967 5.33 -8.95 -102.45
N THR A 968 4.40 -9.66 -101.80
CA THR A 968 4.12 -9.50 -100.36
C THR A 968 5.18 -10.13 -99.45
N THR A 969 5.99 -11.06 -99.97
CA THR A 969 7.20 -11.59 -99.32
C THR A 969 8.24 -11.92 -100.40
N VAL A 970 9.51 -11.57 -100.17
CA VAL A 970 10.66 -11.90 -101.04
C VAL A 970 11.81 -12.42 -100.16
N THR A 971 12.67 -13.29 -100.68
CA THR A 971 13.70 -14.00 -99.91
C THR A 971 15.06 -13.98 -100.62
N SER A 972 16.14 -14.15 -99.84
CA SER A 972 17.58 -14.15 -100.19
C SER A 972 18.27 -12.78 -100.17
N GLY A 973 19.56 -12.68 -99.84
CA GLY A 973 20.46 -13.81 -99.53
C GLY A 973 21.86 -13.45 -99.04
N ASN A 974 22.00 -12.57 -98.04
CA ASN A 974 23.30 -12.30 -97.38
C ASN A 974 23.17 -11.91 -95.89
N VAL A 975 22.06 -12.25 -95.24
CA VAL A 975 21.88 -12.17 -93.78
C VAL A 975 21.27 -13.48 -93.32
N THR A 976 21.91 -14.15 -92.35
CA THR A 976 21.40 -15.37 -91.73
C THR A 976 20.76 -15.01 -90.41
N VAL A 977 19.45 -15.26 -90.28
CA VAL A 977 18.71 -15.19 -89.03
C VAL A 977 18.45 -16.63 -88.57
N ASP A 978 19.17 -17.10 -87.55
CA ASP A 978 18.85 -18.37 -86.91
C ASP A 978 17.69 -18.18 -85.91
N GLY A 979 16.53 -18.71 -86.27
CA GLY A 979 15.33 -18.71 -85.43
C GLY A 979 15.37 -19.66 -84.23
N GLN A 980 16.48 -20.38 -83.98
CA GLN A 980 16.62 -21.25 -82.82
C GLN A 980 17.38 -20.62 -81.64
N HIS A 981 18.20 -19.57 -81.86
CA HIS A 981 19.02 -18.97 -80.79
C HIS A 981 19.04 -17.43 -80.75
N ASN A 982 18.32 -16.72 -81.64
CA ASN A 982 18.28 -15.24 -81.71
C ASN A 982 19.66 -14.57 -81.95
N VAL A 983 20.61 -15.25 -82.58
CA VAL A 983 21.95 -14.72 -82.91
C VAL A 983 22.05 -14.32 -84.38
N ILE A 984 22.58 -13.12 -84.64
CA ILE A 984 22.95 -12.66 -85.99
C ILE A 984 24.44 -12.91 -86.21
N THR A 985 24.81 -13.61 -87.29
CA THR A 985 26.22 -13.88 -87.64
C THR A 985 26.60 -13.24 -88.98
N GLY A 986 27.88 -12.89 -89.13
CA GLY A 986 28.43 -12.23 -90.34
C GLY A 986 29.01 -10.82 -90.13
N LEU A 987 29.03 -10.29 -88.90
CA LEU A 987 29.64 -8.99 -88.58
C LEU A 987 31.17 -9.11 -88.44
N SER A 988 31.92 -8.16 -89.01
CA SER A 988 33.38 -8.23 -89.20
C SER A 988 34.20 -7.21 -88.39
N ASN A 989 33.66 -6.75 -87.26
CA ASN A 989 34.26 -5.74 -86.37
C ASN A 989 34.44 -6.36 -84.96
N THR A 990 35.69 -6.61 -84.52
CA THR A 990 35.94 -7.54 -83.40
C THR A 990 37.02 -7.08 -82.39
N THR A 991 37.36 -5.80 -82.32
CA THR A 991 38.31 -5.26 -81.32
C THR A 991 37.88 -3.89 -80.77
N TRP A 992 38.23 -3.58 -79.52
CA TRP A 992 38.10 -2.27 -78.90
C TRP A 992 39.50 -1.60 -78.77
N ASP A 993 39.63 -0.32 -79.13
CA ASP A 993 40.87 0.46 -78.99
C ASP A 993 40.66 1.59 -77.99
N LYS A 994 41.25 1.45 -76.79
CA LYS A 994 41.12 2.39 -75.67
C LYS A 994 41.78 3.77 -75.89
N THR A 995 42.32 4.04 -77.07
CA THR A 995 43.01 5.30 -77.40
C THR A 995 42.29 6.16 -78.44
N LYS A 996 41.04 5.82 -78.82
CA LYS A 996 40.27 6.54 -79.83
C LYS A 996 38.93 7.06 -79.32
N ASP A 997 38.55 8.22 -79.86
CA ASP A 997 37.21 8.78 -79.74
C ASP A 997 36.26 8.06 -80.71
N TYR A 998 35.11 7.63 -80.19
CA TYR A 998 34.05 6.93 -80.92
C TYR A 998 32.72 7.72 -80.97
N SER A 999 32.70 8.97 -80.51
CA SER A 999 31.52 9.84 -80.39
C SER A 999 30.76 10.14 -81.69
N GLN A 1000 31.26 9.69 -82.84
CA GLN A 1000 30.68 9.86 -84.17
C GLN A 1000 30.51 8.52 -84.94
N SER A 1001 30.51 7.37 -84.25
CA SER A 1001 30.40 6.05 -84.88
C SER A 1001 28.98 5.69 -85.32
N THR A 1002 28.84 5.26 -86.58
CA THR A 1002 27.57 4.76 -87.18
C THR A 1002 27.57 3.24 -87.38
N LYS A 1003 28.43 2.50 -86.67
CA LYS A 1003 28.60 1.04 -86.82
C LYS A 1003 28.06 0.27 -85.61
N ALA A 1004 27.46 -0.89 -85.87
CA ALA A 1004 27.12 -1.86 -84.83
C ALA A 1004 28.38 -2.49 -84.20
N ALA A 1005 28.29 -2.81 -82.91
CA ALA A 1005 29.31 -3.50 -82.14
C ALA A 1005 28.94 -4.98 -81.93
N THR A 1006 29.94 -5.81 -81.60
CA THR A 1006 29.75 -7.21 -81.21
C THR A 1006 29.63 -7.36 -79.70
N GLU A 1007 29.02 -8.45 -79.24
CA GLU A 1007 28.84 -8.78 -77.82
C GLU A 1007 30.17 -8.81 -77.04
N ALA A 1008 31.25 -9.31 -77.67
CA ALA A 1008 32.59 -9.29 -77.11
C ALA A 1008 33.13 -7.85 -76.88
N GLN A 1009 32.92 -6.94 -77.84
CA GLN A 1009 33.30 -5.53 -77.70
C GLN A 1009 32.51 -4.84 -76.58
N LEU A 1010 31.24 -5.24 -76.36
CA LEU A 1010 30.41 -4.70 -75.28
C LEU A 1010 30.86 -5.19 -73.89
N HIS A 1011 31.33 -6.43 -73.79
CA HIS A 1011 31.84 -7.01 -72.54
C HIS A 1011 33.23 -6.48 -72.15
N GLU A 1012 34.11 -6.28 -73.13
CA GLU A 1012 35.43 -5.65 -72.94
C GLU A 1012 35.30 -4.16 -72.53
N ALA A 1013 34.29 -3.45 -73.05
CA ALA A 1013 33.92 -2.10 -72.61
C ALA A 1013 33.55 -2.05 -71.11
N MET A 1014 32.64 -2.96 -70.72
CA MET A 1014 32.00 -2.95 -69.40
C MET A 1014 32.95 -3.36 -68.27
N THR A 1015 34.04 -4.06 -68.60
CA THR A 1015 35.10 -4.47 -67.66
C THR A 1015 36.02 -3.30 -67.26
N GLN A 1016 36.08 -2.21 -68.04
CA GLN A 1016 37.03 -1.11 -67.84
C GLN A 1016 36.38 0.19 -67.30
N ALA A 1017 35.06 0.29 -67.28
CA ALA A 1017 34.31 1.43 -66.72
C ALA A 1017 34.48 1.58 -65.19
N THR A 1018 34.98 0.55 -64.50
CA THR A 1018 35.11 0.43 -63.04
C THR A 1018 36.35 1.15 -62.45
N ALA A 1019 36.89 2.19 -63.10
CA ALA A 1019 38.23 2.72 -62.82
C ALA A 1019 38.29 4.20 -62.38
N ASP A 1020 37.74 5.16 -63.16
CA ASP A 1020 38.02 6.59 -62.97
C ASP A 1020 36.78 7.50 -63.12
N ALA A 1021 36.22 7.90 -61.96
CA ALA A 1021 35.69 9.22 -61.57
C ALA A 1021 34.88 10.13 -62.55
N ASN A 1022 33.96 10.99 -62.10
CA ASN A 1022 33.15 11.14 -60.88
C ASN A 1022 32.07 12.20 -61.21
N ASP A 1023 30.84 12.06 -60.69
CA ASP A 1023 29.89 13.16 -60.48
C ASP A 1023 28.69 12.66 -59.65
N THR A 1024 28.68 12.97 -58.36
CA THR A 1024 27.58 12.60 -57.45
C THR A 1024 27.17 13.82 -56.65
N HIS A 1025 26.00 14.38 -56.96
CA HIS A 1025 25.51 15.62 -56.34
C HIS A 1025 24.07 15.49 -55.84
N ILE A 1026 23.63 16.49 -55.07
CA ILE A 1026 22.32 16.55 -54.41
C ILE A 1026 21.40 17.52 -55.17
N THR A 1027 20.22 17.04 -55.55
CA THR A 1027 19.26 17.80 -56.37
C THR A 1027 18.30 18.60 -55.50
N ALA A 1028 18.47 19.93 -55.42
CA ALA A 1028 17.63 20.79 -54.59
C ALA A 1028 16.14 20.78 -55.01
N GLY A 1029 15.27 20.43 -54.06
CA GLY A 1029 13.81 20.43 -54.18
C GLY A 1029 13.15 20.38 -52.79
N ASP A 1030 11.82 20.43 -52.71
CA ASP A 1030 11.09 20.53 -51.43
C ASP A 1030 11.19 19.24 -50.60
N TYR A 1031 12.07 19.24 -49.59
CA TYR A 1031 12.23 18.12 -48.66
C TYR A 1031 11.25 18.23 -47.48
N ALA A 1032 10.16 17.48 -47.54
CA ALA A 1032 9.26 17.31 -46.39
C ALA A 1032 9.89 16.40 -45.31
N VAL A 1033 9.77 16.79 -44.05
CA VAL A 1033 10.03 15.90 -42.90
C VAL A 1033 8.93 14.84 -42.89
N GLY A 1034 9.31 13.60 -43.23
CA GLY A 1034 8.38 12.52 -43.48
C GLY A 1034 8.94 11.16 -43.08
N THR A 1035 8.10 10.14 -43.28
CA THR A 1035 8.43 8.75 -42.97
C THR A 1035 9.44 8.20 -43.97
N ILE A 1036 10.72 8.41 -43.69
CA ILE A 1036 11.81 7.82 -44.47
C ILE A 1036 12.14 6.44 -43.90
N THR A 1037 12.56 5.53 -44.77
CA THR A 1037 13.20 4.29 -44.33
C THR A 1037 14.58 4.64 -43.78
N ASP A 1038 14.92 4.20 -42.58
CA ASP A 1038 16.31 4.20 -42.09
C ASP A 1038 17.17 3.16 -42.84
N LYS A 1039 18.34 2.81 -42.30
CA LYS A 1039 19.24 1.80 -42.90
C LYS A 1039 18.74 0.35 -42.71
N ASP A 1040 17.76 0.11 -41.84
CA ASP A 1040 17.32 -1.23 -41.40
C ASP A 1040 15.89 -1.58 -41.87
N GLY A 1041 15.26 -0.71 -42.66
CA GLY A 1041 13.90 -0.93 -43.19
C GLY A 1041 12.79 -0.26 -42.37
N GLN A 1042 13.12 0.44 -41.27
CA GLN A 1042 12.12 1.03 -40.39
C GLN A 1042 11.70 2.44 -40.77
N SER A 1043 10.44 2.74 -40.49
CA SER A 1043 9.74 3.97 -40.86
C SER A 1043 9.98 5.08 -39.83
N VAL A 1044 11.10 5.80 -39.96
CA VAL A 1044 11.49 6.89 -39.05
C VAL A 1044 11.10 8.26 -39.61
N GLN A 1045 10.90 9.26 -38.74
CA GLN A 1045 10.77 10.65 -39.17
C GLN A 1045 12.14 11.18 -39.56
N GLY A 1046 12.27 11.70 -40.78
CA GLY A 1046 13.57 12.12 -41.28
C GLY A 1046 13.54 12.80 -42.64
N VAL A 1047 14.74 13.11 -43.13
CA VAL A 1047 14.96 13.76 -44.43
C VAL A 1047 15.76 12.80 -45.32
N SER A 1048 15.19 12.46 -46.48
CA SER A 1048 15.78 11.60 -47.50
C SER A 1048 16.18 12.44 -48.70
N ILE A 1049 17.46 12.43 -49.05
CA ILE A 1049 18.04 13.28 -50.09
C ILE A 1049 18.73 12.39 -51.13
N ASP A 1050 18.30 12.47 -52.38
CA ASP A 1050 18.87 11.64 -53.44
C ASP A 1050 20.20 12.18 -53.96
N VAL A 1051 21.13 11.24 -54.16
CA VAL A 1051 22.44 11.44 -54.74
C VAL A 1051 22.38 10.92 -56.17
N VAL A 1052 22.54 11.82 -57.13
CA VAL A 1052 22.41 11.53 -58.57
C VAL A 1052 23.74 11.63 -59.29
N ASP A 1053 23.91 10.79 -60.31
CA ASP A 1053 24.92 10.94 -61.35
C ASP A 1053 24.26 11.19 -62.71
N LYS A 1054 25.08 11.20 -63.76
CA LYS A 1054 24.69 11.48 -65.16
C LYS A 1054 23.76 10.42 -65.79
N THR A 1055 23.54 9.30 -65.10
CA THR A 1055 22.67 8.18 -65.53
C THR A 1055 21.42 8.04 -64.66
N GLY A 1056 21.45 8.55 -63.42
CA GLY A 1056 20.27 8.61 -62.55
C GLY A 1056 20.62 8.60 -61.06
N LYS A 1057 19.71 8.10 -60.25
CA LYS A 1057 19.89 7.93 -58.79
C LYS A 1057 20.91 6.82 -58.52
N VAL A 1058 22.02 7.16 -57.87
CA VAL A 1058 23.09 6.23 -57.48
C VAL A 1058 23.29 6.14 -55.96
N GLY A 1059 22.63 6.98 -55.17
CA GLY A 1059 22.59 6.88 -53.72
C GLY A 1059 21.46 7.70 -53.08
N THR A 1060 21.33 7.61 -51.76
CA THR A 1060 20.41 8.44 -50.95
C THR A 1060 21.03 8.68 -49.58
N VAL A 1061 21.24 9.95 -49.21
CA VAL A 1061 21.58 10.37 -47.85
C VAL A 1061 20.30 10.41 -47.00
N ARG A 1062 20.40 9.97 -45.75
CA ARG A 1062 19.28 9.88 -44.80
C ARG A 1062 19.67 10.56 -43.50
N ILE A 1063 18.80 11.42 -42.97
CA ILE A 1063 18.93 12.07 -41.66
C ILE A 1063 17.73 11.61 -40.81
N THR A 1064 18.00 10.91 -39.71
CA THR A 1064 17.00 10.13 -38.96
C THR A 1064 16.73 10.61 -37.53
N ASP A 1065 17.39 11.69 -37.10
CA ASP A 1065 17.07 12.40 -35.87
C ASP A 1065 16.77 13.86 -36.23
N VAL A 1066 15.49 14.24 -36.13
CA VAL A 1066 14.99 15.57 -36.50
C VAL A 1066 13.85 15.94 -35.54
N ALA A 1067 14.01 17.04 -34.81
CA ALA A 1067 12.94 17.57 -33.94
C ALA A 1067 11.69 17.91 -34.77
N LYS A 1068 10.50 17.81 -34.17
CA LYS A 1068 9.25 18.01 -34.90
C LYS A 1068 8.97 19.51 -35.05
N ALA A 1069 8.29 19.88 -36.13
CA ALA A 1069 7.87 21.27 -36.37
C ALA A 1069 6.83 21.80 -35.35
N SER A 1070 6.38 20.98 -34.40
CA SER A 1070 5.66 21.40 -33.19
C SER A 1070 6.54 22.15 -32.18
N ASP A 1071 7.86 21.94 -32.25
CA ASP A 1071 8.76 22.21 -31.14
C ASP A 1071 9.46 23.59 -31.26
N VAL A 1072 9.19 24.33 -32.35
CA VAL A 1072 9.78 25.64 -32.69
C VAL A 1072 8.76 26.54 -33.42
N GLY A 1073 7.65 26.87 -32.76
CA GLY A 1073 6.48 27.53 -33.36
C GLY A 1073 6.71 28.93 -33.96
N ASN A 1074 5.80 29.34 -34.86
CA ASN A 1074 5.73 30.69 -35.43
C ASN A 1074 4.47 31.40 -34.90
N VAL A 1075 4.65 32.49 -34.15
CA VAL A 1075 3.59 33.04 -33.28
C VAL A 1075 3.31 34.52 -33.62
N THR A 1076 3.28 34.85 -34.93
CA THR A 1076 3.23 36.24 -35.42
C THR A 1076 1.97 37.07 -35.02
N ASP A 1077 0.95 36.47 -34.41
CA ASP A 1077 -0.33 37.11 -34.07
C ASP A 1077 -0.54 37.45 -32.58
N LEU A 1078 0.33 37.05 -31.66
CA LEU A 1078 0.16 37.33 -30.22
C LEU A 1078 0.60 38.76 -29.84
N ASN A 1079 -0.18 39.76 -30.30
CA ASN A 1079 -0.19 41.13 -29.77
C ASN A 1079 -1.61 41.74 -29.71
N ALA A 1080 -2.67 40.92 -29.67
CA ALA A 1080 -4.07 41.37 -29.62
C ALA A 1080 -4.77 41.07 -28.27
N ASP A 1081 -4.75 39.81 -27.82
CA ASP A 1081 -5.72 39.31 -26.83
C ASP A 1081 -5.24 39.25 -25.37
N ILE A 1082 -4.94 40.41 -24.76
CA ILE A 1082 -4.78 40.52 -23.28
C ILE A 1082 -5.66 41.65 -22.71
N LYS A 1083 -6.96 41.35 -22.51
CA LYS A 1083 -7.83 42.06 -21.56
C LYS A 1083 -8.90 41.12 -20.99
N ASN A 1084 -8.97 41.03 -19.66
CA ASN A 1084 -10.09 40.42 -18.94
C ASN A 1084 -10.94 41.50 -18.24
N ALA A 1085 -12.05 41.09 -17.62
CA ALA A 1085 -13.25 41.91 -17.44
C ALA A 1085 -13.15 43.17 -16.54
N GLU A 1086 -12.05 43.38 -15.80
CA GLU A 1086 -11.90 44.51 -14.86
C GLU A 1086 -10.72 45.45 -15.16
N GLY A 1087 -10.01 45.25 -16.29
CA GLY A 1087 -9.15 46.29 -16.86
C GLY A 1087 -7.86 46.65 -16.10
N LYS A 1088 -7.30 45.74 -15.28
CA LYS A 1088 -5.94 45.87 -14.72
C LYS A 1088 -5.15 44.56 -14.86
N THR A 1089 -3.89 44.70 -15.25
CA THR A 1089 -2.97 43.59 -15.55
C THR A 1089 -2.34 42.96 -14.31
N THR A 1090 -2.11 41.64 -14.34
CA THR A 1090 -1.22 40.96 -13.38
C THR A 1090 -0.35 39.87 -14.02
N VAL A 1091 0.82 40.29 -14.50
CA VAL A 1091 2.07 39.53 -14.74
C VAL A 1091 2.00 38.28 -15.62
N VAL A 1092 1.17 37.27 -15.33
CA VAL A 1092 1.09 36.00 -16.09
C VAL A 1092 0.67 36.27 -17.53
N ASP A 1093 -0.41 37.02 -17.74
CA ASP A 1093 -0.96 37.25 -19.08
C ASP A 1093 0.04 37.95 -20.02
N ALA A 1094 0.93 38.79 -19.48
CA ALA A 1094 1.92 39.55 -20.25
C ALA A 1094 3.12 38.71 -20.73
N VAL A 1095 3.31 37.49 -20.23
CA VAL A 1095 4.42 36.61 -20.65
C VAL A 1095 4.14 35.95 -22.00
N ASN A 1096 2.87 35.76 -22.37
CA ASN A 1096 2.49 35.03 -23.58
C ASN A 1096 2.63 35.85 -24.89
N HIS A 1097 2.75 37.18 -24.82
CA HIS A 1097 2.63 38.09 -25.98
C HIS A 1097 3.95 38.63 -26.56
N VAL A 1098 5.07 37.93 -26.39
CA VAL A 1098 6.38 38.35 -26.96
C VAL A 1098 7.15 37.20 -27.64
N ASP A 1099 6.45 36.20 -28.18
CA ASP A 1099 7.05 35.30 -29.19
C ASP A 1099 6.99 35.97 -30.58
N ASN A 1100 7.77 37.05 -30.75
CA ASN A 1100 7.83 37.77 -32.02
C ASN A 1100 9.18 38.46 -32.28
N LYS A 1101 9.84 37.97 -33.32
CA LYS A 1101 10.75 38.72 -34.21
C LYS A 1101 12.02 39.31 -33.57
N VAL A 1102 12.93 38.37 -33.25
CA VAL A 1102 14.39 38.45 -33.43
C VAL A 1102 15.14 39.57 -32.66
N GLY A 1103 15.82 39.17 -31.58
CA GLY A 1103 17.10 39.79 -31.20
C GLY A 1103 17.23 40.42 -29.82
N ASN A 1104 17.81 39.66 -28.90
CA ASN A 1104 18.69 40.06 -27.80
C ASN A 1104 18.27 41.13 -26.75
N LEU A 1105 18.14 40.59 -25.53
CA LEU A 1105 18.67 41.08 -24.25
C LEU A 1105 17.92 42.17 -23.45
N ASP A 1106 17.40 41.66 -22.32
CA ASP A 1106 17.56 42.19 -20.96
C ASP A 1106 16.64 43.33 -20.49
N TYR A 1107 16.05 43.15 -19.29
CA TYR A 1107 16.33 43.97 -18.10
C TYR A 1107 15.28 43.81 -16.99
N SER A 1108 15.76 43.31 -15.84
CA SER A 1108 15.42 43.80 -14.48
C SER A 1108 14.08 43.47 -13.80
N SER A 1109 14.20 42.66 -12.74
CA SER A 1109 13.69 42.93 -11.37
C SER A 1109 12.18 43.02 -11.04
N THR A 1110 11.61 41.85 -10.75
CA THR A 1110 10.78 41.55 -9.54
C THR A 1110 9.31 42.04 -9.41
N LYS A 1111 8.53 41.19 -8.71
CA LYS A 1111 7.18 41.38 -8.11
C LYS A 1111 6.02 41.29 -9.11
N TYR A 1112 4.93 40.56 -8.83
CA TYR A 1112 4.41 40.12 -7.52
C TYR A 1112 3.95 38.65 -7.48
N VAL A 1113 4.33 37.93 -6.41
CA VAL A 1113 3.43 36.94 -5.78
C VAL A 1113 2.30 37.72 -5.10
N LYS A 1114 1.04 37.27 -5.21
CA LYS A 1114 -0.06 37.89 -4.47
C LYS A 1114 -0.14 37.35 -3.05
N LYS A 1115 -0.26 38.25 -2.07
CA LYS A 1115 -0.47 37.94 -0.65
C LYS A 1115 -1.75 37.10 -0.48
N GLY A 1116 -1.59 35.78 -0.35
CA GLY A 1116 -2.69 34.81 -0.27
C GLY A 1116 -2.46 33.51 -1.04
N GLU A 1117 -1.51 33.46 -1.98
CA GLU A 1117 -1.04 32.18 -2.55
C GLU A 1117 -0.18 31.41 -1.54
N ASP A 1118 -0.28 30.08 -1.59
CA ASP A 1118 0.49 29.18 -0.72
C ASP A 1118 1.96 29.03 -1.19
N VAL A 1119 2.81 28.62 -0.25
CA VAL A 1119 4.23 28.32 -0.47
C VAL A 1119 4.39 27.26 -1.57
N THR A 1120 3.56 26.21 -1.58
CA THR A 1120 3.64 25.12 -2.58
C THR A 1120 3.41 25.65 -3.99
N THR A 1121 2.43 26.54 -4.17
CA THR A 1121 2.10 27.18 -5.46
C THR A 1121 3.18 28.17 -5.90
N SER A 1122 3.86 28.81 -4.95
CA SER A 1122 4.98 29.72 -5.23
C SER A 1122 6.29 28.99 -5.56
N ILE A 1123 6.50 27.81 -4.97
CA ILE A 1123 7.65 26.93 -5.26
C ILE A 1123 7.50 26.28 -6.64
N GLY A 1124 6.34 25.69 -6.97
CA GLY A 1124 6.16 25.05 -8.28
C GLY A 1124 6.43 25.99 -9.46
N LYS A 1125 5.93 27.24 -9.38
CA LYS A 1125 6.16 28.30 -10.39
C LYS A 1125 7.61 28.83 -10.45
N LEU A 1126 8.45 28.48 -9.46
CA LEU A 1126 9.87 28.82 -9.44
C LEU A 1126 10.73 27.64 -9.93
N ASP A 1127 10.38 26.42 -9.53
CA ASP A 1127 11.01 25.17 -9.95
C ASP A 1127 10.86 24.94 -11.47
N GLU A 1128 9.66 25.15 -12.00
CA GLU A 1128 9.34 25.05 -13.43
C GLU A 1128 10.14 26.06 -14.28
N ALA A 1129 10.40 27.25 -13.74
CA ALA A 1129 11.23 28.28 -14.38
C ALA A 1129 12.75 27.98 -14.30
N ILE A 1130 13.20 27.35 -13.21
CA ILE A 1130 14.60 26.93 -13.03
C ILE A 1130 14.93 25.72 -13.91
N LYS A 1131 13.98 24.78 -14.07
CA LYS A 1131 14.13 23.61 -14.93
C LYS A 1131 14.44 23.97 -16.38
N TYR A 1132 13.63 24.85 -16.98
CA TYR A 1132 13.86 25.32 -18.36
C TYR A 1132 15.17 26.10 -18.52
N ALA A 1133 15.64 26.82 -17.50
CA ALA A 1133 16.95 27.48 -17.53
C ALA A 1133 18.12 26.48 -17.46
N SER A 1134 17.95 25.35 -16.77
CA SER A 1134 18.94 24.26 -16.69
C SER A 1134 19.02 23.47 -18.00
N GLU A 1135 17.89 23.08 -18.58
CA GLU A 1135 17.81 22.29 -19.82
C GLU A 1135 18.33 23.06 -21.06
N ALA A 1136 18.30 24.40 -21.02
CA ALA A 1136 18.93 25.24 -22.04
C ALA A 1136 20.46 25.35 -21.88
N ALA A 1137 20.98 25.34 -20.64
CA ALA A 1137 22.41 25.48 -20.36
C ALA A 1137 23.23 24.21 -20.66
N GLY A 1138 22.61 23.03 -20.61
CA GLY A 1138 23.30 21.75 -20.85
C GLY A 1138 23.69 21.46 -22.31
N LYS A 1139 23.15 22.19 -23.29
CA LYS A 1139 23.27 21.86 -24.74
C LYS A 1139 24.58 22.31 -25.42
N HIS A 1140 25.64 22.60 -24.67
CA HIS A 1140 26.88 23.20 -25.20
C HIS A 1140 28.19 22.49 -24.81
N THR A 1141 28.23 21.15 -24.86
CA THR A 1141 29.44 20.36 -25.18
C THR A 1141 29.02 18.97 -25.66
N ILE A 1142 29.53 18.51 -26.81
CA ILE A 1142 29.37 17.13 -27.32
C ILE A 1142 30.76 16.63 -27.71
N VAL A 1143 31.07 15.38 -27.35
CA VAL A 1143 32.30 14.67 -27.74
C VAL A 1143 31.90 13.27 -28.20
N SER A 1144 32.33 12.87 -29.40
CA SER A 1144 31.97 11.60 -30.05
C SER A 1144 33.15 11.05 -30.87
N THR A 1145 33.05 9.77 -31.25
CA THR A 1145 33.99 9.08 -32.16
C THR A 1145 33.19 8.38 -33.26
N GLU A 1146 33.76 8.30 -34.47
CA GLU A 1146 33.18 7.59 -35.62
C GLU A 1146 33.86 6.23 -35.89
N ASP A 1147 34.99 5.92 -35.25
CA ASP A 1147 35.62 4.60 -35.33
C ASP A 1147 34.88 3.59 -34.44
N ALA A 1148 34.28 2.58 -35.06
CA ALA A 1148 33.52 1.51 -34.41
C ALA A 1148 34.36 0.62 -33.47
N ASN A 1149 35.69 0.72 -33.50
CA ASN A 1149 36.60 0.03 -32.59
C ASN A 1149 36.92 0.84 -31.32
N LEU A 1150 36.42 2.08 -31.21
CA LEU A 1150 36.57 2.95 -30.05
C LEU A 1150 35.21 3.30 -29.42
N SER A 1151 35.21 3.62 -28.13
CA SER A 1151 34.06 4.13 -27.38
C SER A 1151 34.45 5.36 -26.56
N VAL A 1152 33.49 6.27 -26.37
CA VAL A 1152 33.61 7.49 -25.57
C VAL A 1152 32.43 7.54 -24.60
N GLU A 1153 32.70 7.68 -23.31
CA GLU A 1153 31.69 7.70 -22.24
C GLU A 1153 31.88 8.93 -21.34
N ASN A 1154 30.77 9.58 -20.93
CA ASN A 1154 30.79 10.64 -19.92
C ASN A 1154 30.59 10.02 -18.54
N ILE A 1155 31.64 10.07 -17.70
CA ILE A 1155 31.68 9.40 -16.40
C ILE A 1155 31.35 10.35 -15.22
N ALA A 1156 30.95 11.58 -15.50
CA ALA A 1156 30.48 12.53 -14.48
C ALA A 1156 29.15 12.07 -13.86
N LYS A 1157 28.98 12.31 -12.56
CA LYS A 1157 27.71 12.00 -11.85
C LYS A 1157 26.77 13.19 -11.83
N GLU A 1158 25.49 12.91 -11.61
CA GLU A 1158 24.40 13.89 -11.62
C GLU A 1158 24.70 15.05 -10.64
N GLY A 1159 24.91 16.25 -11.21
CA GLY A 1159 25.30 17.47 -10.48
C GLY A 1159 26.73 17.97 -10.75
N GLU A 1160 27.61 17.18 -11.40
CA GLU A 1160 28.96 17.60 -11.79
C GLU A 1160 29.06 18.03 -13.27
N ALA A 1161 30.16 18.71 -13.62
CA ALA A 1161 30.46 19.07 -15.02
C ALA A 1161 30.97 17.85 -15.82
N ALA A 1162 30.65 17.80 -17.12
CA ALA A 1162 30.94 16.65 -17.98
C ALA A 1162 32.44 16.29 -18.06
N ASN A 1163 32.73 14.99 -18.03
CA ASN A 1163 34.08 14.44 -17.98
C ASN A 1163 34.14 13.12 -18.77
N TYR A 1164 34.92 13.08 -19.86
CA TYR A 1164 34.85 12.01 -20.86
C TYR A 1164 36.07 11.08 -20.83
N GLN A 1165 35.84 9.78 -20.95
CA GLN A 1165 36.86 8.73 -21.07
C GLN A 1165 36.75 8.01 -22.42
N ILE A 1166 37.87 7.58 -23.00
CA ILE A 1166 37.95 6.90 -24.30
C ILE A 1166 38.57 5.51 -24.13
N SER A 1167 38.05 4.48 -24.80
CA SER A 1167 38.53 3.09 -24.72
C SER A 1167 38.43 2.35 -26.06
N LEU A 1168 39.20 1.26 -26.21
CA LEU A 1168 39.02 0.30 -27.31
C LEU A 1168 37.88 -0.66 -26.98
N ASN A 1169 37.08 -1.00 -28.00
CA ASN A 1169 35.95 -1.90 -27.86
C ASN A 1169 36.42 -3.35 -27.73
N LYS A 1170 35.67 -4.13 -26.94
CA LYS A 1170 35.99 -5.53 -26.62
C LYS A 1170 35.97 -6.45 -27.84
N ASP A 1171 35.08 -6.13 -28.78
CA ASP A 1171 34.86 -6.85 -30.02
C ASP A 1171 35.27 -5.90 -31.17
N LEU A 1172 36.22 -6.35 -32.01
CA LEU A 1172 36.81 -5.52 -33.07
C LEU A 1172 36.12 -5.77 -34.41
N ASN A 1173 35.60 -4.73 -35.03
CA ASN A 1173 34.99 -4.79 -36.35
C ASN A 1173 36.03 -4.40 -37.42
N VAL A 1174 36.48 -5.38 -38.20
CA VAL A 1174 37.56 -5.24 -39.18
C VAL A 1174 37.20 -5.92 -40.51
N ASP A 1175 37.18 -5.16 -41.60
CA ASP A 1175 36.64 -5.61 -42.90
C ASP A 1175 37.47 -6.73 -43.57
N SER A 1176 38.71 -6.97 -43.12
CA SER A 1176 39.49 -8.14 -43.53
C SER A 1176 40.60 -8.50 -42.53
N VAL A 1177 40.95 -9.80 -42.47
CA VAL A 1177 42.05 -10.33 -41.66
C VAL A 1177 42.92 -11.25 -42.52
N THR A 1178 44.16 -10.84 -42.80
CA THR A 1178 45.11 -11.61 -43.62
C THR A 1178 46.16 -12.29 -42.73
N ALA A 1179 46.05 -13.61 -42.53
CA ALA A 1179 46.97 -14.39 -41.69
C ALA A 1179 47.67 -15.50 -42.49
N ALA A 1180 49.00 -15.53 -42.47
CA ALA A 1180 49.81 -16.28 -43.45
C ALA A 1180 50.00 -17.80 -43.17
N ASN A 1181 49.31 -18.41 -42.20
CA ASN A 1181 49.40 -19.87 -41.99
C ASN A 1181 48.26 -20.48 -41.16
N LYS A 1182 47.89 -19.91 -40.00
CA LYS A 1182 46.81 -20.44 -39.15
C LYS A 1182 46.20 -19.35 -38.25
N ILE A 1183 44.86 -19.33 -38.18
CA ILE A 1183 44.09 -18.65 -37.13
C ILE A 1183 43.49 -19.71 -36.20
N THR A 1184 43.30 -19.41 -34.93
CA THR A 1184 42.57 -20.27 -33.98
C THR A 1184 41.86 -19.37 -32.98
N THR A 1185 40.55 -19.26 -33.11
CA THR A 1185 39.66 -18.49 -32.23
C THR A 1185 38.66 -19.43 -31.56
N LYS A 1186 38.14 -19.04 -30.40
CA LYS A 1186 37.20 -19.87 -29.63
C LYS A 1186 35.75 -19.63 -30.07
N ASP A 1187 35.45 -18.37 -30.35
CA ASP A 1187 34.14 -17.87 -30.74
C ASP A 1187 34.40 -16.94 -31.95
N LEU A 1188 33.80 -17.23 -33.11
CA LEU A 1188 33.96 -16.46 -34.35
C LEU A 1188 32.59 -16.33 -35.02
N GLU A 1189 31.93 -15.18 -34.85
CA GLU A 1189 30.67 -14.89 -35.52
C GLU A 1189 30.92 -14.29 -36.90
N VAL A 1190 30.28 -14.85 -37.93
CA VAL A 1190 30.28 -14.30 -39.30
C VAL A 1190 28.89 -13.72 -39.56
N THR A 1191 28.79 -12.40 -39.54
CA THR A 1191 27.51 -11.67 -39.56
C THR A 1191 26.88 -11.52 -40.95
N GLY A 1192 27.54 -12.00 -42.00
CA GLY A 1192 27.06 -12.02 -43.39
C GLY A 1192 27.07 -13.45 -43.96
N SER A 1193 28.13 -13.82 -44.68
CA SER A 1193 28.35 -15.21 -45.13
C SER A 1193 29.84 -15.52 -45.31
N ALA A 1194 30.25 -16.76 -45.02
CA ALA A 1194 31.60 -17.27 -45.29
C ALA A 1194 31.53 -18.39 -46.34
N ALA A 1195 32.13 -18.17 -47.50
CA ALA A 1195 32.12 -19.13 -48.62
C ALA A 1195 33.14 -20.27 -48.44
N ILE A 1196 32.88 -21.20 -47.51
CA ILE A 1196 33.72 -22.40 -47.30
C ILE A 1196 33.32 -23.51 -48.28
N GLY A 1197 33.51 -23.26 -49.58
CA GLY A 1197 33.14 -24.18 -50.64
C GLY A 1197 31.63 -24.22 -50.92
N LYS A 1198 31.09 -25.40 -51.25
CA LYS A 1198 29.71 -25.57 -51.75
C LYS A 1198 28.65 -25.80 -50.66
N VAL A 1199 28.76 -25.14 -49.51
CA VAL A 1199 27.71 -25.12 -48.47
C VAL A 1199 27.62 -23.71 -47.90
N THR A 1200 26.40 -23.17 -47.80
CA THR A 1200 26.09 -21.89 -47.17
C THR A 1200 25.01 -22.11 -46.12
N ILE A 1201 25.18 -21.51 -44.95
CA ILE A 1201 24.24 -21.53 -43.82
C ILE A 1201 23.98 -20.07 -43.44
N ASN A 1202 22.70 -19.68 -43.33
CA ASN A 1202 22.30 -18.30 -43.05
C ASN A 1202 21.69 -18.14 -41.64
N LYS A 1203 21.56 -16.88 -41.21
CA LYS A 1203 21.56 -16.39 -39.81
C LYS A 1203 20.36 -16.76 -38.92
N ASP A 1204 19.31 -17.40 -39.44
CA ASP A 1204 17.96 -17.31 -38.86
C ASP A 1204 17.58 -18.44 -37.87
N ASP A 1205 18.56 -19.07 -37.21
CA ASP A 1205 18.42 -20.13 -36.19
C ASP A 1205 17.53 -21.35 -36.55
N LYS A 1206 17.24 -21.56 -37.84
CA LYS A 1206 16.35 -22.62 -38.35
C LYS A 1206 17.02 -23.72 -39.17
N GLY A 1207 18.35 -23.63 -39.40
CA GLY A 1207 19.15 -24.76 -39.89
C GLY A 1207 18.87 -25.27 -41.32
N THR A 1208 18.32 -24.42 -42.21
CA THR A 1208 17.98 -24.81 -43.59
C THR A 1208 19.14 -24.60 -44.58
N ILE A 1209 19.23 -25.46 -45.61
CA ILE A 1209 20.29 -25.42 -46.64
C ILE A 1209 19.70 -25.10 -48.01
N GLY A 1210 20.03 -23.92 -48.54
CA GLY A 1210 19.63 -23.50 -49.88
C GLY A 1210 20.49 -24.12 -51.00
N GLY A 1211 19.92 -24.23 -52.21
CA GLY A 1211 20.66 -24.57 -53.43
C GLY A 1211 20.67 -26.05 -53.85
N LEU A 1212 19.93 -26.93 -53.15
CA LEU A 1212 19.74 -28.33 -53.57
C LEU A 1212 19.13 -28.42 -54.99
N THR A 1213 19.73 -29.26 -55.83
CA THR A 1213 19.36 -29.41 -57.25
C THR A 1213 18.29 -30.46 -57.51
N ASN A 1214 18.04 -31.36 -56.55
CA ASN A 1214 16.96 -32.33 -56.61
C ASN A 1214 15.63 -31.65 -56.20
N LYS A 1215 14.80 -31.28 -57.18
CA LYS A 1215 13.61 -30.40 -56.98
C LYS A 1215 12.26 -31.07 -57.27
N THR A 1216 12.21 -32.38 -57.47
CA THR A 1216 10.98 -33.14 -57.73
C THR A 1216 10.93 -34.41 -56.89
N TRP A 1217 9.73 -34.87 -56.54
CA TRP A 1217 9.51 -36.08 -55.75
C TRP A 1217 9.01 -37.22 -56.64
N ASP A 1218 9.87 -38.24 -56.88
CA ASP A 1218 9.48 -39.50 -57.50
C ASP A 1218 9.32 -40.60 -56.44
N ALA A 1219 8.07 -40.92 -56.12
CA ALA A 1219 7.72 -41.93 -55.14
C ALA A 1219 8.17 -43.37 -55.50
N LYS A 1220 8.71 -43.62 -56.70
CA LYS A 1220 9.17 -44.95 -57.15
C LYS A 1220 10.68 -45.17 -57.03
N ASN A 1221 11.48 -44.12 -56.82
CA ASN A 1221 12.96 -44.18 -56.88
C ASN A 1221 13.65 -43.57 -55.65
N ILE A 1222 13.23 -43.95 -54.44
CA ILE A 1222 13.85 -43.49 -53.19
C ILE A 1222 15.25 -44.11 -53.02
N THR A 1223 16.28 -43.26 -52.94
CA THR A 1223 17.67 -43.67 -52.68
C THR A 1223 18.15 -43.05 -51.37
N SER A 1224 18.59 -43.86 -50.40
CA SER A 1224 19.06 -43.36 -49.10
C SER A 1224 20.43 -42.69 -49.19
N GLY A 1225 20.60 -41.56 -48.48
CA GLY A 1225 21.90 -40.86 -48.35
C GLY A 1225 21.99 -39.49 -49.02
N GLN A 1226 20.90 -38.98 -49.60
CA GLN A 1226 20.78 -37.58 -50.05
C GLN A 1226 19.81 -36.81 -49.15
N ALA A 1227 20.08 -35.52 -48.92
CA ALA A 1227 19.16 -34.63 -48.22
C ALA A 1227 17.99 -34.26 -49.14
N ALA A 1228 16.75 -34.41 -48.65
CA ALA A 1228 15.56 -33.93 -49.33
C ALA A 1228 15.38 -32.41 -49.12
N THR A 1229 14.77 -31.72 -50.08
CA THR A 1229 14.32 -30.34 -49.84
C THR A 1229 13.12 -30.30 -48.91
N GLU A 1230 12.86 -29.15 -48.31
CA GLU A 1230 11.69 -28.93 -47.46
C GLU A 1230 10.39 -29.11 -48.26
N ASP A 1231 10.37 -28.74 -49.55
CA ASP A 1231 9.27 -29.04 -50.49
C ASP A 1231 9.11 -30.54 -50.77
N GLN A 1232 10.20 -31.31 -50.88
CA GLN A 1232 10.15 -32.76 -51.07
C GLN A 1232 9.65 -33.48 -49.80
N LEU A 1233 10.06 -33.01 -48.62
CA LEU A 1233 9.55 -33.51 -47.35
C LEU A 1233 8.06 -33.13 -47.19
N GLN A 1234 7.66 -31.93 -47.60
CA GLN A 1234 6.26 -31.50 -47.64
C GLN A 1234 5.45 -32.32 -48.66
N ALA A 1235 6.00 -32.69 -49.82
CA ALA A 1235 5.34 -33.54 -50.81
C ALA A 1235 5.20 -35.00 -50.34
N ALA A 1236 6.20 -35.53 -49.61
CA ALA A 1236 6.11 -36.82 -48.93
C ALA A 1236 5.03 -36.79 -47.83
N THR A 1237 4.91 -35.68 -47.09
CA THR A 1237 4.00 -35.53 -45.94
C THR A 1237 2.56 -35.18 -46.34
N LYS A 1238 2.36 -34.42 -47.44
CA LYS A 1238 1.03 -34.10 -48.01
C LYS A 1238 0.28 -35.34 -48.54
N ASN A 1239 0.97 -36.44 -48.76
CA ASN A 1239 0.36 -37.74 -49.07
C ASN A 1239 0.00 -38.56 -47.81
N ALA A 1240 0.28 -38.06 -46.61
CA ALA A 1240 -0.05 -38.71 -45.34
C ALA A 1240 -1.20 -38.01 -44.57
N VAL A 1241 -1.27 -36.67 -44.62
CA VAL A 1241 -2.41 -35.89 -44.10
C VAL A 1241 -2.69 -34.71 -45.03
N ASN A 1242 -3.96 -34.46 -45.34
CA ASN A 1242 -4.40 -33.30 -46.11
C ASN A 1242 -5.43 -32.50 -45.30
N TYR A 1243 -5.08 -31.26 -44.95
CA TYR A 1243 -6.01 -30.28 -44.38
C TYR A 1243 -5.59 -28.88 -44.85
N ASP A 1244 -6.58 -28.07 -45.21
CA ASP A 1244 -6.40 -26.66 -45.58
C ASP A 1244 -6.79 -25.79 -44.38
N GLY A 1245 -6.09 -24.68 -44.15
CA GLY A 1245 -5.93 -24.14 -42.80
C GLY A 1245 -7.05 -23.23 -42.28
N ASP A 1246 -7.47 -23.44 -41.02
CA ASP A 1246 -7.93 -22.39 -40.10
C ASP A 1246 -7.68 -22.81 -38.63
N ASP A 1247 -7.54 -21.83 -37.73
CA ASP A 1247 -6.93 -21.99 -36.40
C ASP A 1247 -7.93 -22.40 -35.30
N SER A 1248 -8.30 -23.69 -35.26
CA SER A 1248 -8.89 -24.28 -34.05
C SER A 1248 -8.23 -25.59 -33.61
N LYS A 1249 -7.56 -25.53 -32.44
CA LYS A 1249 -7.36 -26.71 -31.60
C LYS A 1249 -8.70 -26.94 -30.88
N THR A 1250 -9.23 -28.16 -30.86
CA THR A 1250 -8.63 -29.24 -30.07
C THR A 1250 -8.57 -30.58 -30.80
N VAL A 1251 -7.33 -31.07 -30.98
CA VAL A 1251 -7.07 -32.49 -31.28
C VAL A 1251 -7.39 -33.32 -30.04
N THR A 1252 -8.24 -34.33 -30.17
CA THR A 1252 -8.47 -35.32 -29.11
C THR A 1252 -7.43 -36.43 -29.20
N LEU A 1253 -6.54 -36.53 -28.20
CA LEU A 1253 -5.60 -37.64 -28.05
C LEU A 1253 -6.31 -38.87 -27.46
N ARG A 1254 -5.92 -40.08 -27.87
CA ARG A 1254 -6.49 -41.34 -27.37
C ARG A 1254 -5.50 -42.14 -26.51
N GLU A 1255 -5.83 -42.24 -25.23
CA GLU A 1255 -6.11 -43.51 -24.53
C GLU A 1255 -5.09 -44.68 -24.50
N ASP A 1256 -3.77 -44.52 -24.62
CA ASP A 1256 -2.82 -45.54 -24.08
C ASP A 1256 -1.39 -45.09 -23.67
N THR A 1257 -1.15 -43.81 -23.34
CA THR A 1257 0.10 -43.41 -22.62
C THR A 1257 -0.16 -42.32 -21.58
N THR A 1258 0.45 -42.47 -20.40
CA THR A 1258 0.39 -41.51 -19.28
C THR A 1258 1.57 -40.54 -19.32
N ILE A 1259 1.29 -39.28 -18.96
CA ILE A 1259 2.15 -38.19 -18.45
C ILE A 1259 3.65 -38.53 -18.34
#